data_AF-A0A0A7V1L5-F1
#
_entry.id   AF-A0A0A7V1L5-F1
#
_cell.length_a   1.000
_cell.length_b   1.000
_cell.length_c   1.000
_cell.angle_alpha   90.00
_cell.angle_beta   90.00
_cell.angle_gamma   90.00
#
_symmetry.space_group_name_H-M   'P 1'
#
loop_
_entity.id
_entity.type
_entity.pdbx_description
1 polymer ?
#
loop_
_entity_poly.entity_id
_entity_poly.type
_entity_poly.pdbx_seq_one_letter_code
_entity_poly.pdbx_strand_id
1 'polypeptide(L)'
;MLAPLMALLLVPMASEAEAALGDEWAAIKKTLGNAYKAETTEESLKLLADARGIYMSEFAGAARTHDPATHEVIMECYDKAKQNYQDGDNKQAKLWIQCQEKSIYTLGMVMMEDAVSKNNSAAYIDWVDIVKTKFKVADKDAGSLALLTAIENDPSKLKLYSGVVRDNMLDIFELKTVEELEEALIKYNEDDTYGAKKYAYEGLYYYRTLDPYVVDSIGQGKADQLYGLMEKAMAISDSANDGVSIADLKVQMKDTKKEVEKIVMKHNGIAGTPEALALAGISDRLHLVKVEYVDAIDGTGAIINDMEYAETVAFAHGAVEIADENAEVLKALGASDFEKLQSQLSSIASDVDNFVKISTVLKQADEATLTVKNLQANAGEGGANLGGYFETIDRLLITAQAAYANGDADLAHELVGTAYLDNYEFLEAPIGEVDNKLMKTIEDDMRENLRNMITSGSSYNDVESHILMINNDLKTAQAAIASGPAPKAAAAAPAPTPAPTPAPAPAAQETQQISLEEGGGCLIATAAFGSEMAPQVQFLREIRDNTVMNTQSGTAFMTGFNQVYYSFSPAVADLERENPVFKEAVKVTLTPMLTSLTLLNYVEVDTEEEMLGYGISLILLNIGMYFVAPAAAIVAIKKRFF
;
A
#
# COMPACT_ATOMS: atom_id res chain seq x y z
N MET A 1 31.22 30.21 68.81
CA MET A 1 30.46 30.58 67.60
C MET A 1 30.54 29.40 66.65
N LEU A 2 29.53 28.53 66.67
CA LEU A 2 29.43 27.32 65.86
C LEU A 2 27.99 27.31 65.34
N ALA A 3 27.82 27.32 64.03
CA ALA A 3 26.57 27.04 63.36
C ALA A 3 26.88 26.12 62.17
N PRO A 4 26.22 24.96 62.02
CA PRO A 4 26.49 24.01 60.96
C PRO A 4 25.69 24.34 59.70
N LEU A 5 26.33 24.09 58.56
CA LEU A 5 25.75 24.06 57.22
C LEU A 5 24.67 22.97 57.16
N MET A 6 23.42 23.35 56.86
CA MET A 6 22.33 22.41 56.61
C MET A 6 22.25 22.17 55.10
N ALA A 7 22.60 20.95 54.68
CA ALA A 7 22.44 20.49 53.31
C ALA A 7 20.95 20.25 53.03
N LEU A 8 20.36 20.99 52.08
CA LEU A 8 19.13 20.56 51.41
C LEU A 8 19.53 19.65 50.25
N LEU A 9 19.35 18.35 50.43
CA LEU A 9 19.27 17.37 49.35
C LEU A 9 17.98 17.64 48.56
N LEU A 10 18.11 18.31 47.41
CA LEU A 10 17.13 18.23 46.34
C LEU A 10 17.31 16.86 45.69
N VAL A 11 16.48 15.90 46.11
CA VAL A 11 16.26 14.68 45.32
C VAL A 11 15.48 15.13 44.08
N PRO A 12 15.96 14.91 42.86
CA PRO A 12 15.11 15.07 41.69
C PRO A 12 14.00 14.03 41.83
N MET A 13 12.75 14.47 42.00
CA MET A 13 11.63 13.61 41.65
C MET A 13 11.79 13.36 40.15
N ALA A 14 12.24 12.17 39.79
CA ALA A 14 11.95 11.63 38.49
C ALA A 14 10.41 11.68 38.38
N SER A 15 9.89 12.52 37.50
CA SER A 15 8.53 12.32 37.01
C SER A 15 8.54 10.92 36.41
N GLU A 16 7.86 9.97 37.06
CA GLU A 16 7.45 8.75 36.36
C GLU A 16 6.76 9.25 35.08
N ALA A 17 7.29 8.88 33.93
CA ALA A 17 6.61 9.16 32.67
C ALA A 17 5.23 8.52 32.79
N GLU A 18 4.18 9.32 32.64
CA GLU A 18 2.81 8.82 32.54
C GLU A 18 2.79 7.80 31.39
N ALA A 19 2.27 6.59 31.64
CA ALA A 19 2.31 5.53 30.64
C ALA A 19 1.49 5.96 29.42
N ALA A 20 1.98 5.65 28.20
CA ALA A 20 1.24 5.97 26.99
C ALA A 20 -0.06 5.16 26.96
N LEU A 21 -1.14 5.70 26.38
CA LEU A 21 -2.41 4.98 26.26
C LEU A 21 -2.25 3.64 25.51
N GLY A 22 -1.30 3.55 24.58
CA GLY A 22 -0.91 2.30 23.93
C GLY A 22 -0.36 1.24 24.90
N ASP A 23 0.41 1.64 25.92
CA ASP A 23 0.97 0.73 26.93
C ASP A 23 -0.13 0.22 27.87
N GLU A 24 -1.04 1.08 28.31
CA GLU A 24 -2.17 0.70 29.15
C GLU A 24 -3.14 -0.22 28.41
N TRP A 25 -3.36 0.06 27.12
CA TRP A 25 -4.07 -0.84 26.24
C TRP A 25 -3.38 -2.22 26.12
N ALA A 26 -2.06 -2.24 25.91
CA ALA A 26 -1.29 -3.49 25.88
C ALA A 26 -1.35 -4.25 27.21
N ALA A 27 -1.42 -3.54 28.34
CA ALA A 27 -1.58 -4.12 29.68
C ALA A 27 -2.95 -4.79 29.85
N ILE A 28 -4.05 -4.17 29.38
CA ILE A 28 -5.39 -4.80 29.36
C ILE A 28 -5.34 -6.10 28.58
N LYS A 29 -4.85 -6.07 27.34
CA LYS A 29 -4.73 -7.24 26.45
C LYS A 29 -3.94 -8.37 27.11
N LYS A 30 -2.76 -8.05 27.66
CA LYS A 30 -1.92 -9.03 28.35
C LYS A 30 -2.64 -9.65 29.55
N THR A 31 -3.36 -8.84 30.31
CA THR A 31 -4.09 -9.28 31.51
C THR A 31 -5.26 -10.20 31.16
N LEU A 32 -6.04 -9.86 30.13
CA LEU A 32 -7.11 -10.72 29.59
C LEU A 32 -6.56 -12.05 29.06
N GLY A 33 -5.45 -12.00 28.32
CA GLY A 33 -4.76 -13.21 27.86
C GLY A 33 -4.28 -14.11 29.01
N ASN A 34 -3.85 -13.52 30.13
CA ASN A 34 -3.50 -14.27 31.34
C ASN A 34 -4.74 -14.82 32.05
N ALA A 35 -5.86 -14.07 32.07
CA ALA A 35 -7.12 -14.54 32.65
C ALA A 35 -7.59 -15.85 31.98
N TYR A 36 -7.44 -15.97 30.67
CA TYR A 36 -7.73 -17.22 29.95
C TYR A 36 -6.77 -18.36 30.30
N LYS A 37 -5.48 -18.06 30.52
CA LYS A 37 -4.44 -19.06 30.82
C LYS A 37 -4.41 -19.50 32.28
N ALA A 38 -5.14 -18.82 33.16
CA ALA A 38 -5.18 -19.08 34.59
C ALA A 38 -5.68 -20.50 34.89
N GLU A 39 -5.10 -21.12 35.91
CA GLU A 39 -5.42 -22.51 36.27
C GLU A 39 -6.73 -22.62 37.07
N THR A 40 -7.21 -21.51 37.62
CA THR A 40 -8.41 -21.47 38.46
C THR A 40 -9.38 -20.40 38.00
N THR A 41 -10.68 -20.65 38.19
CA THR A 41 -11.74 -19.66 37.95
C THR A 41 -11.54 -18.41 38.81
N GLU A 42 -11.09 -18.56 40.06
CA GLU A 42 -10.84 -17.42 40.96
C GLU A 42 -9.76 -16.49 40.40
N GLU A 43 -8.64 -17.05 39.92
CA GLU A 43 -7.58 -16.28 39.28
C GLU A 43 -8.03 -15.65 37.97
N SER A 44 -8.79 -16.38 37.14
CA SER A 44 -9.37 -15.87 35.90
C SER A 44 -10.24 -14.64 36.16
N LEU A 45 -11.13 -14.73 37.17
CA LEU A 45 -12.04 -13.66 37.57
C LEU A 45 -11.29 -12.45 38.15
N LYS A 46 -10.22 -12.70 38.91
CA LYS A 46 -9.37 -11.63 39.44
C LYS A 46 -8.69 -10.86 38.31
N LEU A 47 -8.04 -11.56 37.39
CA LEU A 47 -7.35 -10.93 36.25
C LEU A 47 -8.34 -10.19 35.33
N LEU A 48 -9.53 -10.74 35.12
CA LEU A 48 -10.61 -10.05 34.40
C LEU A 48 -11.02 -8.75 35.11
N ALA A 49 -11.12 -8.75 36.44
CA ALA A 49 -11.42 -7.56 37.22
C ALA A 49 -10.27 -6.54 37.20
N ASP A 50 -9.02 -6.99 37.22
CA ASP A 50 -7.84 -6.14 37.11
C ASP A 50 -7.81 -5.43 35.74
N ALA A 51 -8.06 -6.17 34.64
CA ALA A 51 -8.17 -5.60 33.29
C ALA A 51 -9.32 -4.57 33.19
N ARG A 52 -10.49 -4.88 33.78
CA ARG A 52 -11.61 -3.94 33.88
C ARG A 52 -11.22 -2.69 34.68
N GLY A 53 -10.41 -2.86 35.74
CA GLY A 53 -9.89 -1.77 36.54
C GLY A 53 -9.05 -0.78 35.73
N ILE A 54 -8.11 -1.29 34.92
CA ILE A 54 -7.31 -0.47 34.00
C ILE A 54 -8.22 0.27 33.02
N TYR A 55 -9.17 -0.43 32.39
CA TYR A 55 -10.14 0.21 31.50
C TYR A 55 -10.92 1.37 32.18
N MET A 56 -11.38 1.13 33.40
CA MET A 56 -12.16 2.12 34.16
C MET A 56 -11.33 3.35 34.56
N SER A 57 -10.03 3.18 34.78
CA SER A 57 -9.10 4.24 35.12
C SER A 57 -8.76 5.09 33.90
N GLU A 58 -8.35 4.44 32.82
CA GLU A 58 -7.69 5.12 31.69
C GLU A 58 -8.66 5.52 30.57
N PHE A 59 -9.68 4.68 30.28
CA PHE A 59 -10.49 4.82 29.07
C PHE A 59 -11.96 5.17 29.34
N ALA A 60 -12.54 4.70 30.44
CA ALA A 60 -13.97 4.84 30.69
C ALA A 60 -14.45 6.29 30.87
N GLY A 61 -13.57 7.22 31.26
CA GLY A 61 -13.90 8.65 31.32
C GLY A 61 -14.16 9.23 29.93
N ALA A 62 -13.23 8.97 29.00
CA ALA A 62 -13.36 9.36 27.59
C ALA A 62 -14.56 8.69 26.94
N ALA A 63 -14.70 7.36 27.08
CA ALA A 63 -15.81 6.61 26.50
C ALA A 63 -17.18 7.12 26.97
N ARG A 64 -17.40 7.27 28.28
CA ARG A 64 -18.70 7.80 28.79
C ARG A 64 -19.02 9.22 28.34
N THR A 65 -18.02 9.99 27.94
CA THR A 65 -18.20 11.39 27.53
C THR A 65 -18.42 11.50 26.02
N HIS A 66 -17.65 10.75 25.23
CA HIS A 66 -17.56 10.90 23.78
C HIS A 66 -18.25 9.77 23.00
N ASP A 67 -18.29 8.56 23.55
CA ASP A 67 -18.96 7.40 22.95
C ASP A 67 -19.53 6.43 24.02
N PRO A 68 -20.68 6.80 24.64
CA PRO A 68 -21.30 5.98 25.67
C PRO A 68 -21.71 4.58 25.18
N ALA A 69 -22.01 4.43 23.88
CA ALA A 69 -22.42 3.15 23.31
C ALA A 69 -21.25 2.16 23.32
N THR A 70 -20.05 2.60 22.93
CA THR A 70 -18.85 1.75 23.03
C THR A 70 -18.49 1.43 24.47
N HIS A 71 -18.72 2.37 25.41
CA HIS A 71 -18.58 2.06 26.84
C HIS A 71 -19.51 0.91 27.27
N GLU A 72 -20.80 0.99 26.93
CA GLU A 72 -21.77 -0.04 27.27
C GLU A 72 -21.39 -1.42 26.71
N VAL A 73 -20.94 -1.47 25.45
CA VAL A 73 -20.48 -2.71 24.81
C VAL A 73 -19.27 -3.31 25.51
N ILE A 74 -18.24 -2.50 25.81
CA ILE A 74 -17.05 -2.99 26.54
C ILE A 74 -17.44 -3.58 27.90
N MET A 75 -18.32 -2.88 28.62
CA MET A 75 -18.78 -3.32 29.94
C MET A 75 -19.61 -4.61 29.87
N GLU A 76 -20.50 -4.72 28.88
CA GLU A 76 -21.26 -5.94 28.63
C GLU A 76 -20.33 -7.13 28.34
N CYS A 77 -19.25 -6.92 27.59
CA CYS A 77 -18.28 -7.97 27.30
C CYS A 77 -17.49 -8.41 28.53
N TYR A 78 -17.14 -7.51 29.45
CA TYR A 78 -16.63 -7.89 30.77
C TYR A 78 -17.63 -8.72 31.58
N ASP A 79 -18.90 -8.36 31.56
CA ASP A 79 -19.93 -9.08 32.31
C ASP A 79 -20.20 -10.47 31.72
N LYS A 80 -20.23 -10.59 30.38
CA LYS A 80 -20.35 -11.88 29.68
C LYS A 80 -19.12 -12.77 29.87
N ALA A 81 -17.91 -12.23 29.80
CA ALA A 81 -16.68 -12.98 30.10
C ALA A 81 -16.71 -13.53 31.52
N LYS A 82 -17.09 -12.68 32.49
CA LYS A 82 -17.23 -13.06 33.89
C LYS A 82 -18.22 -14.21 34.08
N GLN A 83 -19.41 -14.09 33.48
CA GLN A 83 -20.43 -15.13 33.54
C GLN A 83 -19.92 -16.46 32.99
N ASN A 84 -19.25 -16.45 31.81
CA ASN A 84 -18.69 -17.65 31.21
C ASN A 84 -17.60 -18.31 32.07
N TYR A 85 -16.72 -17.54 32.72
CA TYR A 85 -15.77 -18.11 33.69
C TYR A 85 -16.48 -18.76 34.88
N GLN A 86 -17.57 -18.17 35.38
CA GLN A 86 -18.36 -18.72 36.49
C GLN A 86 -19.10 -20.01 36.09
N ASP A 87 -19.53 -20.09 34.85
CA ASP A 87 -20.19 -21.27 34.27
C ASP A 87 -19.19 -22.37 33.86
N GLY A 88 -17.89 -22.08 33.93
CA GLY A 88 -16.82 -23.00 33.52
C GLY A 88 -16.56 -23.06 32.02
N ASP A 89 -17.17 -22.15 31.23
CA ASP A 89 -16.95 -22.04 29.79
C ASP A 89 -15.81 -21.07 29.47
N ASN A 90 -14.59 -21.47 29.80
CA ASN A 90 -13.40 -20.67 29.55
C ASN A 90 -13.17 -20.38 28.05
N LYS A 91 -13.68 -21.24 27.16
CA LYS A 91 -13.57 -21.04 25.71
C LYS A 91 -14.46 -19.90 25.25
N GLN A 92 -15.71 -19.86 25.69
CA GLN A 92 -16.61 -18.75 25.41
C GLN A 92 -16.16 -17.46 26.10
N ALA A 93 -15.64 -17.54 27.33
CA ALA A 93 -15.04 -16.39 28.02
C ALA A 93 -13.92 -15.74 27.19
N LYS A 94 -13.08 -16.54 26.52
CA LYS A 94 -12.02 -16.05 25.64
C LYS A 94 -12.52 -15.36 24.37
N LEU A 95 -13.72 -15.68 23.87
CA LEU A 95 -14.27 -14.97 22.70
C LEU A 95 -14.64 -13.52 23.07
N TRP A 96 -15.09 -13.27 24.30
CA TRP A 96 -15.38 -11.92 24.78
C TRP A 96 -14.14 -11.03 24.94
N ILE A 97 -12.94 -11.64 25.00
CA ILE A 97 -11.68 -10.90 24.89
C ILE A 97 -11.64 -10.15 23.55
N GLN A 98 -12.10 -10.74 22.45
CA GLN A 98 -12.10 -10.04 21.16
C GLN A 98 -12.95 -8.77 21.20
N CYS A 99 -14.12 -8.83 21.82
CA CYS A 99 -14.95 -7.64 22.05
C CYS A 99 -14.21 -6.56 22.86
N GLN A 100 -13.65 -6.94 24.00
CA GLN A 100 -12.96 -6.02 24.90
C GLN A 100 -11.76 -5.38 24.21
N GLU A 101 -11.07 -6.17 23.40
CA GLU A 101 -9.84 -5.73 22.74
C GLU A 101 -10.10 -4.82 21.55
N LYS A 102 -11.01 -5.19 20.64
CA LYS A 102 -11.23 -4.43 19.41
C LYS A 102 -12.08 -3.17 19.62
N SER A 103 -13.02 -3.19 20.57
CA SER A 103 -13.90 -2.03 20.81
C SER A 103 -13.15 -0.79 21.32
N ILE A 104 -11.94 -0.96 21.86
CA ILE A 104 -11.07 0.16 22.25
C ILE A 104 -10.57 0.94 21.03
N TYR A 105 -10.47 0.32 19.85
CA TYR A 105 -10.10 1.02 18.62
C TYR A 105 -11.15 2.04 18.18
N THR A 106 -12.43 1.72 18.36
CA THR A 106 -13.54 2.66 18.12
C THR A 106 -13.38 3.90 18.99
N LEU A 107 -13.08 3.72 20.28
CA LEU A 107 -12.80 4.83 21.18
C LEU A 107 -11.56 5.63 20.73
N GLY A 108 -10.50 4.95 20.29
CA GLY A 108 -9.30 5.60 19.76
C GLY A 108 -9.61 6.55 18.61
N MET A 109 -10.36 6.06 17.61
CA MET A 109 -10.77 6.87 16.45
C MET A 109 -11.63 8.07 16.85
N VAL A 110 -12.63 7.87 17.73
CA VAL A 110 -13.49 8.96 18.25
C VAL A 110 -12.67 10.04 18.97
N MET A 111 -11.70 9.62 19.79
CA MET A 111 -10.89 10.56 20.55
C MET A 111 -9.85 11.29 19.69
N MET A 112 -9.35 10.66 18.63
CA MET A 112 -8.55 11.33 17.61
C MET A 112 -9.35 12.47 16.96
N GLU A 113 -10.61 12.25 16.60
CA GLU A 113 -11.47 13.30 16.03
C GLU A 113 -11.77 14.43 17.02
N ASP A 114 -12.05 14.08 18.28
CA ASP A 114 -12.22 15.06 19.34
C ASP A 114 -10.96 15.93 19.50
N ALA A 115 -9.77 15.32 19.46
CA ALA A 115 -8.50 16.04 19.52
C ALA A 115 -8.29 17.00 18.33
N VAL A 116 -8.66 16.59 17.11
CA VAL A 116 -8.67 17.45 15.92
C VAL A 116 -9.62 18.64 16.11
N SER A 117 -10.83 18.40 16.62
CA SER A 117 -11.84 19.45 16.86
C SER A 117 -11.35 20.51 17.86
N LYS A 118 -10.54 20.09 18.83
CA LYS A 118 -9.93 20.94 19.88
C LYS A 118 -8.56 21.51 19.46
N ASN A 119 -8.07 21.17 18.27
CA ASN A 119 -6.74 21.53 17.79
C ASN A 119 -5.63 21.13 18.78
N ASN A 120 -5.72 19.92 19.33
CA ASN A 120 -4.81 19.39 20.33
C ASN A 120 -3.99 18.22 19.76
N SER A 121 -2.81 18.52 19.20
CA SER A 121 -1.96 17.50 18.57
C SER A 121 -1.39 16.51 19.58
N ALA A 122 -1.07 16.94 20.82
CA ALA A 122 -0.55 16.04 21.85
C ALA A 122 -1.58 14.94 22.17
N ALA A 123 -2.82 15.32 22.44
CA ALA A 123 -3.89 14.33 22.66
C ALA A 123 -4.12 13.44 21.42
N TYR A 124 -4.03 14.00 20.21
CA TYR A 124 -4.16 13.20 18.99
C TYR A 124 -3.09 12.09 18.91
N ILE A 125 -1.84 12.42 19.21
CA ILE A 125 -0.72 11.48 19.23
C ILE A 125 -0.85 10.46 20.36
N ASP A 126 -1.33 10.87 21.53
CA ASP A 126 -1.58 9.92 22.64
C ASP A 126 -2.63 8.87 22.24
N TRP A 127 -3.71 9.28 21.57
CA TRP A 127 -4.79 8.37 21.16
C TRP A 127 -4.44 7.52 19.95
N VAL A 128 -3.65 8.03 19.01
CA VAL A 128 -3.27 7.27 17.81
C VAL A 128 -2.38 6.07 18.15
N ASP A 129 -1.63 6.13 19.25
CA ASP A 129 -0.74 5.04 19.70
C ASP A 129 -1.47 3.72 19.98
N ILE A 130 -2.75 3.78 20.34
CA ILE A 130 -3.63 2.61 20.52
C ILE A 130 -3.74 1.81 19.22
N VAL A 131 -3.89 2.51 18.09
CA VAL A 131 -4.08 1.94 16.76
C VAL A 131 -2.72 1.66 16.10
N LYS A 132 -1.79 2.62 16.16
CA LYS A 132 -0.44 2.58 15.58
C LYS A 132 0.33 1.32 15.98
N THR A 133 0.29 0.97 17.27
CA THR A 133 1.03 -0.17 17.82
C THR A 133 0.44 -1.50 17.37
N LYS A 134 -0.89 -1.62 17.35
CA LYS A 134 -1.56 -2.87 16.96
C LYS A 134 -1.28 -3.23 15.50
N PHE A 135 -1.35 -2.25 14.61
CA PHE A 135 -1.22 -2.47 13.17
C PHE A 135 0.22 -2.32 12.67
N LYS A 136 1.19 -2.14 13.57
CA LYS A 136 2.61 -1.98 13.25
C LYS A 136 2.82 -0.92 12.16
N VAL A 137 2.12 0.20 12.27
CA VAL A 137 2.15 1.28 11.25
C VAL A 137 3.58 1.71 10.94
N ALA A 138 4.45 1.76 11.96
CA ALA A 138 5.85 2.12 11.76
C ALA A 138 6.64 1.15 10.87
N ASP A 139 6.26 -0.12 10.83
CA ASP A 139 6.93 -1.18 10.05
C ASP A 139 6.25 -1.40 8.69
N LYS A 140 4.94 -1.15 8.60
CA LYS A 140 4.09 -1.54 7.46
C LYS A 140 3.57 -0.37 6.61
N ASP A 141 3.54 0.84 7.15
CA ASP A 141 2.96 2.01 6.48
C ASP A 141 3.79 3.28 6.76
N ALA A 142 4.86 3.43 5.98
CA ALA A 142 5.75 4.58 6.05
C ALA A 142 5.02 5.90 5.76
N GLY A 143 3.95 5.88 4.96
CA GLY A 143 3.15 7.06 4.64
C GLY A 143 2.39 7.59 5.87
N SER A 144 1.65 6.72 6.55
CA SER A 144 0.98 7.09 7.81
C SER A 144 1.98 7.50 8.89
N LEU A 145 3.13 6.85 8.97
CA LEU A 145 4.20 7.26 9.90
C LEU A 145 4.72 8.67 9.57
N ALA A 146 4.91 9.00 8.30
CA ALA A 146 5.35 10.33 7.87
C ALA A 146 4.34 11.42 8.25
N LEU A 147 3.04 11.15 8.07
CA LEU A 147 1.96 12.06 8.48
C LEU A 147 1.98 12.31 9.99
N LEU A 148 2.06 11.25 10.80
CA LEU A 148 2.12 11.36 12.26
C LEU A 148 3.35 12.12 12.73
N THR A 149 4.52 11.79 12.17
CA THR A 149 5.78 12.48 12.48
C THR A 149 5.70 13.97 12.14
N ALA A 150 5.05 14.33 11.02
CA ALA A 150 4.88 15.72 10.65
C ALA A 150 3.91 16.48 11.59
N ILE A 151 2.88 15.83 12.12
CA ILE A 151 1.99 16.40 13.15
C ILE A 151 2.73 16.61 14.48
N GLU A 152 3.58 15.65 14.88
CA GLU A 152 4.42 15.76 16.08
C GLU A 152 5.41 16.92 15.97
N ASN A 153 6.05 17.08 14.80
CA ASN A 153 7.02 18.13 14.53
C ASN A 153 6.38 19.52 14.40
N ASP A 154 5.19 19.61 13.80
CA ASP A 154 4.44 20.84 13.62
C ASP A 154 2.95 20.66 13.95
N PRO A 155 2.53 21.01 15.18
CA PRO A 155 1.12 20.95 15.61
C PRO A 155 0.13 21.70 14.71
N SER A 156 0.58 22.67 13.92
CA SER A 156 -0.31 23.39 12.99
C SER A 156 -0.78 22.53 11.82
N LYS A 157 -0.08 21.43 11.53
CA LYS A 157 -0.40 20.47 10.47
C LYS A 157 -1.46 19.46 10.86
N LEU A 158 -1.86 19.39 12.14
CA LEU A 158 -2.86 18.44 12.65
C LEU A 158 -4.09 18.34 11.74
N LYS A 159 -4.75 19.47 11.43
CA LYS A 159 -5.99 19.47 10.62
C LYS A 159 -5.76 19.07 9.17
N LEU A 160 -4.58 19.32 8.62
CA LEU A 160 -4.25 18.99 7.24
C LEU A 160 -4.04 17.48 7.09
N TYR A 161 -3.33 16.86 8.04
CA TYR A 161 -2.89 15.47 7.94
C TYR A 161 -3.83 14.48 8.63
N SER A 162 -4.61 14.90 9.63
CA SER A 162 -5.47 13.99 10.41
C SER A 162 -6.54 13.30 9.57
N GLY A 163 -7.03 13.94 8.51
CA GLY A 163 -8.00 13.33 7.59
C GLY A 163 -7.40 12.11 6.90
N VAL A 164 -6.21 12.27 6.29
CA VAL A 164 -5.52 11.18 5.60
C VAL A 164 -5.11 10.06 6.57
N VAL A 165 -4.63 10.40 7.78
CA VAL A 165 -4.32 9.39 8.79
C VAL A 165 -5.57 8.59 9.18
N ARG A 166 -6.70 9.25 9.40
CA ARG A 166 -7.97 8.57 9.72
C ARG A 166 -8.36 7.64 8.59
N ASP A 167 -8.33 8.11 7.35
CA ASP A 167 -8.76 7.33 6.20
C ASP A 167 -7.84 6.11 5.98
N ASN A 168 -6.51 6.28 6.07
CA ASN A 168 -5.56 5.16 6.05
C ASN A 168 -5.82 4.13 7.17
N MET A 169 -6.26 4.57 8.35
CA MET A 169 -6.63 3.64 9.43
C MET A 169 -7.93 2.92 9.15
N LEU A 170 -8.92 3.60 8.57
CA LEU A 170 -10.20 3.01 8.20
C LEU A 170 -10.04 1.94 7.12
N ASP A 171 -9.14 2.14 6.15
CA ASP A 171 -8.77 1.14 5.15
C ASP A 171 -8.37 -0.20 5.82
N ILE A 172 -7.66 -0.15 6.95
CA ILE A 172 -7.28 -1.35 7.71
C ILE A 172 -8.50 -2.02 8.35
N PHE A 173 -9.40 -1.25 8.97
CA PHE A 173 -10.61 -1.81 9.60
C PHE A 173 -11.59 -2.37 8.58
N GLU A 174 -11.65 -1.75 7.41
CA GLU A 174 -12.37 -2.26 6.26
C GLU A 174 -11.83 -3.61 5.82
N LEU A 175 -10.50 -3.70 5.60
CA LEU A 175 -9.85 -4.94 5.22
C LEU A 175 -10.16 -6.05 6.22
N LYS A 176 -9.98 -5.77 7.52
CA LYS A 176 -10.28 -6.71 8.61
C LYS A 176 -11.75 -7.11 8.69
N THR A 177 -12.68 -6.27 8.25
CA THR A 177 -14.11 -6.63 8.22
C THR A 177 -14.38 -7.81 7.28
N VAL A 178 -13.65 -7.89 6.16
CA VAL A 178 -13.79 -8.96 5.17
C VAL A 178 -12.86 -10.14 5.46
N GLU A 179 -11.61 -9.85 5.81
CA GLU A 179 -10.53 -10.82 6.07
C GLU A 179 -10.92 -11.81 7.18
N GLU A 180 -11.46 -11.32 8.30
CA GLU A 180 -11.80 -12.16 9.45
C GLU A 180 -12.94 -13.14 9.12
N LEU A 181 -13.79 -12.82 8.14
CA LEU A 181 -14.79 -13.77 7.64
C LEU A 181 -14.16 -14.84 6.73
N GLU A 182 -13.08 -14.50 6.01
CA GLU A 182 -12.29 -15.48 5.26
C GLU A 182 -11.53 -16.42 6.22
N GLU A 183 -10.89 -15.86 7.25
CA GLU A 183 -10.23 -16.67 8.29
C GLU A 183 -11.22 -17.62 8.97
N ALA A 184 -12.46 -17.18 9.19
CA ALA A 184 -13.51 -18.07 9.70
C ALA A 184 -13.83 -19.23 8.74
N LEU A 185 -13.87 -18.97 7.42
CA LEU A 185 -14.05 -20.01 6.39
C LEU A 185 -12.88 -20.98 6.34
N ILE A 186 -11.65 -20.47 6.42
CA ILE A 186 -10.43 -21.28 6.51
C ILE A 186 -10.51 -22.21 7.72
N LYS A 187 -10.91 -21.69 8.89
CA LYS A 187 -11.06 -22.52 10.10
C LYS A 187 -12.13 -23.60 9.99
N TYR A 188 -13.23 -23.34 9.28
CA TYR A 188 -14.16 -24.42 8.95
C TYR A 188 -13.58 -25.47 8.01
N ASN A 189 -12.63 -25.12 7.13
CA ASN A 189 -11.91 -26.10 6.30
C ASN A 189 -10.96 -26.99 7.10
N GLU A 190 -10.50 -26.51 8.24
CA GLU A 190 -9.66 -27.24 9.20
C GLU A 190 -10.47 -28.01 10.26
N ASP A 191 -11.81 -28.04 10.14
CA ASP A 191 -12.74 -28.55 11.16
C ASP A 191 -12.60 -27.83 12.54
N ASP A 192 -12.01 -26.63 12.58
CA ASP A 192 -11.84 -25.81 13.78
C ASP A 192 -13.00 -24.81 13.96
N THR A 193 -14.10 -25.29 14.52
CA THR A 193 -15.26 -24.45 14.83
C THR A 193 -14.99 -23.35 15.87
N TYR A 194 -13.98 -23.53 16.73
CA TYR A 194 -13.63 -22.53 17.73
C TYR A 194 -12.83 -21.38 17.10
N GLY A 195 -11.86 -21.71 16.23
CA GLY A 195 -11.16 -20.73 15.42
C GLY A 195 -12.13 -19.92 14.57
N ALA A 196 -13.11 -20.57 13.94
CA ALA A 196 -14.13 -19.86 13.16
C ALA A 196 -14.95 -18.88 14.00
N LYS A 197 -15.35 -19.27 15.22
CA LYS A 197 -15.99 -18.36 16.19
C LYS A 197 -15.10 -17.18 16.55
N LYS A 198 -13.81 -17.42 16.83
CA LYS A 198 -12.86 -16.36 17.17
C LYS A 198 -12.84 -15.28 16.10
N TYR A 199 -12.69 -15.66 14.84
CA TYR A 199 -12.59 -14.72 13.73
C TYR A 199 -13.93 -14.03 13.41
N ALA A 200 -15.06 -14.74 13.49
CA ALA A 200 -16.37 -14.09 13.36
C ALA A 200 -16.61 -13.03 14.45
N TYR A 201 -16.13 -13.25 15.68
CA TYR A 201 -16.17 -12.24 16.75
C TYR A 201 -15.23 -11.07 16.42
N GLU A 202 -13.97 -11.35 16.05
CA GLU A 202 -13.01 -10.31 15.69
C GLU A 202 -13.53 -9.40 14.57
N GLY A 203 -14.04 -9.99 13.49
CA GLY A 203 -14.62 -9.25 12.36
C GLY A 203 -15.74 -8.30 12.77
N LEU A 204 -16.69 -8.74 13.61
CA LEU A 204 -17.76 -7.87 14.11
C LEU A 204 -17.19 -6.66 14.88
N TYR A 205 -16.23 -6.86 15.78
CA TYR A 205 -15.73 -5.77 16.60
C TYR A 205 -14.68 -4.89 15.90
N TYR A 206 -13.99 -5.38 14.87
CA TYR A 206 -13.27 -4.48 13.94
C TYR A 206 -14.26 -3.64 13.15
N TYR A 207 -15.31 -4.25 12.59
CA TYR A 207 -16.35 -3.53 11.84
C TYR A 207 -17.02 -2.42 12.66
N ARG A 208 -17.22 -2.61 13.97
CA ARG A 208 -17.75 -1.55 14.84
C ARG A 208 -16.93 -0.25 14.85
N THR A 209 -15.64 -0.32 14.55
CA THR A 209 -14.79 0.87 14.39
C THR A 209 -15.05 1.58 13.05
N LEU A 210 -15.38 0.81 12.02
CA LEU A 210 -15.74 1.31 10.69
C LEU A 210 -17.20 1.82 10.62
N ASP A 211 -18.11 1.26 11.43
CA ASP A 211 -19.55 1.50 11.39
C ASP A 211 -19.97 2.99 11.39
N PRO A 212 -19.38 3.89 12.20
CA PRO A 212 -19.71 5.31 12.14
C PRO A 212 -19.42 5.98 10.79
N TYR A 213 -18.42 5.46 10.06
CA TYR A 213 -17.89 6.05 8.83
C TYR A 213 -18.60 5.54 7.57
N VAL A 214 -19.16 4.34 7.63
CA VAL A 214 -19.94 3.81 6.50
C VAL A 214 -21.26 4.56 6.32
N VAL A 215 -21.86 5.10 7.38
CA VAL A 215 -23.13 5.84 7.28
C VAL A 215 -23.02 7.01 6.32
N ASP A 216 -21.90 7.73 6.32
CA ASP A 216 -21.69 8.92 5.50
C ASP A 216 -21.67 8.61 3.99
N SER A 217 -21.21 7.41 3.61
CA SER A 217 -21.04 6.99 2.21
C SER A 217 -22.25 6.22 1.66
N ILE A 218 -22.81 5.28 2.43
CA ILE A 218 -23.86 4.36 1.97
C ILE A 218 -25.23 4.61 2.60
N GLY A 219 -25.30 5.50 3.60
CA GLY A 219 -26.51 5.86 4.33
C GLY A 219 -26.87 4.84 5.41
N GLN A 220 -27.60 5.32 6.44
CA GLN A 220 -27.93 4.55 7.64
C GLN A 220 -28.54 3.17 7.35
N GLY A 221 -29.50 3.07 6.43
CA GLY A 221 -30.17 1.79 6.16
C GLY A 221 -29.26 0.71 5.56
N LYS A 222 -28.17 1.10 4.87
CA LYS A 222 -27.17 0.16 4.36
C LYS A 222 -26.10 -0.14 5.42
N ALA A 223 -25.72 0.83 6.24
CA ALA A 223 -24.88 0.60 7.41
C ALA A 223 -25.55 -0.39 8.38
N ASP A 224 -26.84 -0.21 8.70
CA ASP A 224 -27.61 -1.14 9.53
C ASP A 224 -27.65 -2.56 8.94
N GLN A 225 -27.73 -2.66 7.60
CA GLN A 225 -27.69 -3.95 6.91
C GLN A 225 -26.32 -4.62 7.07
N LEU A 226 -25.23 -3.86 6.92
CA LEU A 226 -23.87 -4.37 7.07
C LEU A 226 -23.61 -4.82 8.52
N TYR A 227 -23.98 -4.01 9.51
CA TYR A 227 -23.93 -4.37 10.92
C TYR A 227 -24.70 -5.68 11.20
N GLY A 228 -25.93 -5.79 10.68
CA GLY A 228 -26.74 -7.02 10.83
C GLY A 228 -26.12 -8.25 10.14
N LEU A 229 -25.37 -8.09 9.06
CA LEU A 229 -24.62 -9.19 8.43
C LEU A 229 -23.43 -9.62 9.29
N MET A 230 -22.73 -8.69 9.93
CA MET A 230 -21.65 -9.01 10.86
C MET A 230 -22.18 -9.72 12.12
N GLU A 231 -23.32 -9.29 12.66
CA GLU A 231 -24.01 -10.01 13.74
C GLU A 231 -24.45 -11.42 13.30
N LYS A 232 -24.93 -11.55 12.06
CA LYS A 232 -25.30 -12.85 11.47
C LYS A 232 -24.08 -13.76 11.35
N ALA A 233 -22.92 -13.26 10.93
CA ALA A 233 -21.68 -14.06 10.85
C ALA A 233 -21.29 -14.61 12.24
N MET A 234 -21.34 -13.77 13.27
CA MET A 234 -21.14 -14.20 14.66
C MET A 234 -22.15 -15.29 15.06
N ALA A 235 -23.44 -15.10 14.76
CA ALA A 235 -24.50 -16.07 15.08
C ALA A 235 -24.34 -17.41 14.33
N ILE A 236 -23.93 -17.39 13.06
CA ILE A 236 -23.58 -18.59 12.29
C ILE A 236 -22.49 -19.35 13.03
N SER A 237 -21.42 -18.65 13.42
CA SER A 237 -20.32 -19.27 14.16
C SER A 237 -20.76 -19.88 15.49
N ASP A 238 -21.70 -19.23 16.18
CA ASP A 238 -22.18 -19.73 17.46
C ASP A 238 -23.04 -20.99 17.37
N SER A 239 -23.77 -21.15 16.27
CA SER A 239 -24.64 -22.31 15.99
C SER A 239 -23.90 -23.64 15.75
N ALA A 240 -22.57 -23.64 15.71
CA ALA A 240 -21.77 -24.84 15.46
C ALA A 240 -22.03 -25.96 16.49
N ASN A 241 -22.43 -25.62 17.71
CA ASN A 241 -22.77 -26.59 18.76
C ASN A 241 -24.24 -27.03 18.75
N ASP A 242 -25.08 -26.44 17.88
CA ASP A 242 -26.53 -26.65 17.84
C ASP A 242 -26.95 -27.74 16.82
N GLY A 243 -26.00 -28.58 16.39
CA GLY A 243 -26.24 -29.68 15.46
C GLY A 243 -26.21 -29.28 13.97
N VAL A 244 -25.79 -28.06 13.66
CA VAL A 244 -25.54 -27.61 12.27
C VAL A 244 -24.25 -28.24 11.75
N SER A 245 -24.27 -28.76 10.51
CA SER A 245 -23.06 -29.38 9.94
C SER A 245 -22.03 -28.32 9.54
N ILE A 246 -20.74 -28.64 9.62
CA ILE A 246 -19.67 -27.72 9.19
C ILE A 246 -19.84 -27.32 7.71
N ALA A 247 -20.34 -28.22 6.86
CA ALA A 247 -20.64 -27.90 5.46
C ALA A 247 -21.72 -26.81 5.34
N ASP A 248 -22.79 -26.88 6.12
CA ASP A 248 -23.85 -25.87 6.13
C ASP A 248 -23.36 -24.54 6.73
N LEU A 249 -22.49 -24.58 7.74
CA LEU A 249 -21.87 -23.38 8.31
C LEU A 249 -20.99 -22.66 7.28
N LYS A 250 -20.18 -23.40 6.51
CA LYS A 250 -19.36 -22.83 5.43
C LYS A 250 -20.20 -22.12 4.40
N VAL A 251 -21.28 -22.74 3.92
CA VAL A 251 -22.18 -22.14 2.93
C VAL A 251 -22.78 -20.85 3.49
N GLN A 252 -23.33 -20.90 4.71
CA GLN A 252 -23.93 -19.72 5.35
C GLN A 252 -22.92 -18.59 5.58
N MET A 253 -21.71 -18.91 6.02
CA MET A 253 -20.65 -17.93 6.23
C MET A 253 -20.19 -17.33 4.90
N LYS A 254 -19.99 -18.15 3.86
CA LYS A 254 -19.60 -17.72 2.52
C LYS A 254 -20.64 -16.79 1.90
N ASP A 255 -21.92 -17.15 1.99
CA ASP A 255 -23.02 -16.30 1.50
C ASP A 255 -23.10 -14.98 2.27
N THR A 256 -22.88 -15.02 3.58
CA THR A 256 -22.88 -13.81 4.43
C THR A 256 -21.70 -12.91 4.08
N LYS A 257 -20.50 -13.48 3.89
CA LYS A 257 -19.30 -12.76 3.45
C LYS A 257 -19.49 -12.09 2.09
N LYS A 258 -20.08 -12.78 1.09
CA LYS A 258 -20.38 -12.19 -0.22
C LYS A 258 -21.27 -10.94 -0.11
N GLU A 259 -22.27 -10.96 0.77
CA GLU A 259 -23.12 -9.78 0.99
C GLU A 259 -22.41 -8.66 1.78
N VAL A 260 -21.53 -8.99 2.72
CA VAL A 260 -20.67 -8.02 3.42
C VAL A 260 -19.77 -7.29 2.42
N GLU A 261 -19.02 -8.03 1.60
CA GLU A 261 -18.11 -7.49 0.58
C GLU A 261 -18.84 -6.55 -0.38
N LYS A 262 -20.04 -6.92 -0.82
CA LYS A 262 -20.85 -6.09 -1.71
C LYS A 262 -21.20 -4.73 -1.10
N ILE A 263 -21.49 -4.67 0.21
CA ILE A 263 -21.80 -3.41 0.87
C ILE A 263 -20.53 -2.60 1.14
N VAL A 264 -19.43 -3.25 1.52
CA VAL A 264 -18.10 -2.63 1.67
C VAL A 264 -17.63 -2.02 0.35
N MET A 265 -17.72 -2.73 -0.76
CA MET A 265 -17.39 -2.17 -2.08
C MET A 265 -18.23 -0.94 -2.42
N LYS A 266 -19.51 -0.92 -2.01
CA LYS A 266 -20.35 0.26 -2.21
C LYS A 266 -19.92 1.44 -1.32
N HIS A 267 -19.43 1.17 -0.11
CA HIS A 267 -18.78 2.18 0.74
C HIS A 267 -17.60 2.82 0.01
N ASN A 268 -16.84 2.03 -0.74
CA ASN A 268 -15.71 2.47 -1.57
C ASN A 268 -16.08 3.12 -2.91
N GLY A 269 -17.35 3.50 -3.09
CA GLY A 269 -17.81 4.14 -4.32
C GLY A 269 -17.90 3.21 -5.54
N ILE A 270 -17.66 1.89 -5.38
CA ILE A 270 -17.81 0.93 -6.47
C ILE A 270 -19.29 0.82 -6.85
N ALA A 271 -19.58 0.90 -8.14
CA ALA A 271 -20.94 0.72 -8.61
C ALA A 271 -21.43 -0.69 -8.28
N GLY A 272 -22.71 -0.81 -7.90
CA GLY A 272 -23.32 -2.10 -7.61
C GLY A 272 -23.61 -2.97 -8.83
N THR A 273 -22.96 -2.73 -9.99
CA THR A 273 -23.12 -3.57 -11.18
C THR A 273 -22.32 -4.87 -11.02
N PRO A 274 -22.76 -5.99 -11.62
CA PRO A 274 -22.04 -7.26 -11.53
C PRO A 274 -20.57 -7.16 -11.95
N GLU A 275 -20.30 -6.42 -13.03
CA GLU A 275 -18.96 -6.25 -13.58
C GLU A 275 -18.04 -5.47 -12.65
N ALA A 276 -18.53 -4.36 -12.08
CA ALA A 276 -17.75 -3.51 -11.19
C ALA A 276 -17.42 -4.23 -9.88
N LEU A 277 -18.41 -4.93 -9.31
CA LEU A 277 -18.21 -5.74 -8.10
C LEU A 277 -17.25 -6.90 -8.34
N ALA A 278 -17.32 -7.56 -9.50
CA ALA A 278 -16.41 -8.65 -9.84
C ALA A 278 -14.96 -8.15 -10.00
N LEU A 279 -14.75 -7.06 -10.75
CA LEU A 279 -13.42 -6.51 -10.97
C LEU A 279 -12.81 -5.93 -9.68
N ALA A 280 -13.60 -5.22 -8.88
CA ALA A 280 -13.17 -4.75 -7.56
C ALA A 280 -12.81 -5.93 -6.66
N GLY A 281 -13.65 -6.96 -6.58
CA GLY A 281 -13.36 -8.17 -5.82
C GLY A 281 -12.06 -8.84 -6.23
N ILE A 282 -11.81 -9.00 -7.54
CA ILE A 282 -10.54 -9.55 -8.03
C ILE A 282 -9.36 -8.67 -7.62
N SER A 283 -9.49 -7.34 -7.77
CA SER A 283 -8.45 -6.38 -7.36
C SER A 283 -8.13 -6.48 -5.86
N ASP A 284 -9.14 -6.56 -5.00
CA ASP A 284 -8.96 -6.68 -3.55
C ASP A 284 -8.21 -7.97 -3.19
N ARG A 285 -8.55 -9.10 -3.83
CA ARG A 285 -7.83 -10.37 -3.61
C ARG A 285 -6.39 -10.31 -4.11
N LEU A 286 -6.13 -9.69 -5.25
CA LEU A 286 -4.77 -9.50 -5.76
C LEU A 286 -3.94 -8.63 -4.82
N HIS A 287 -4.53 -7.57 -4.26
CA HIS A 287 -3.88 -6.75 -3.24
C HIS A 287 -3.56 -7.57 -1.98
N LEU A 288 -4.53 -8.32 -1.46
CA LEU A 288 -4.35 -9.19 -0.29
C LEU A 288 -3.29 -10.27 -0.53
N VAL A 289 -3.25 -10.89 -1.71
CA VAL A 289 -2.16 -11.81 -2.08
C VAL A 289 -0.80 -11.12 -1.97
N LYS A 290 -0.68 -9.85 -2.37
CA LYS A 290 0.58 -9.12 -2.26
C LYS A 290 0.98 -8.83 -0.82
N VAL A 291 0.00 -8.47 0.02
CA VAL A 291 0.23 -8.11 1.42
C VAL A 291 0.57 -9.36 2.24
N GLU A 292 -0.27 -10.39 2.17
CA GLU A 292 -0.15 -11.55 3.06
C GLU A 292 0.97 -12.51 2.64
N TYR A 293 1.27 -12.62 1.34
CA TYR A 293 2.31 -13.57 0.91
C TYR A 293 3.71 -13.20 1.41
N VAL A 294 3.98 -11.90 1.57
CA VAL A 294 5.24 -11.39 2.13
C VAL A 294 5.40 -11.77 3.60
N ASP A 295 4.29 -11.82 4.34
CA ASP A 295 4.28 -12.21 5.75
C ASP A 295 4.12 -13.73 5.95
N ALA A 296 3.68 -14.45 4.91
CA ALA A 296 3.44 -15.88 4.90
C ALA A 296 4.71 -16.72 4.72
N ILE A 297 5.61 -16.32 3.80
CA ILE A 297 6.80 -17.10 3.42
C ILE A 297 8.08 -16.27 3.50
N ASP A 298 9.23 -16.92 3.72
CA ASP A 298 10.54 -16.27 3.62
C ASP A 298 11.12 -16.29 2.20
N GLY A 299 12.27 -15.64 1.99
CA GLY A 299 12.98 -15.60 0.71
C GLY A 299 13.46 -16.96 0.19
N THR A 300 13.40 -18.02 1.01
CA THR A 300 13.74 -19.39 0.61
C THR A 300 12.52 -20.20 0.15
N GLY A 301 11.32 -19.67 0.31
CA GLY A 301 10.04 -20.35 0.05
C GLY A 301 9.55 -21.18 1.24
N ALA A 302 10.11 -21.00 2.44
CA ALA A 302 9.61 -21.65 3.65
C ALA A 302 8.47 -20.84 4.26
N ILE A 303 7.40 -21.51 4.71
CA ILE A 303 6.30 -20.87 5.45
C ILE A 303 6.84 -20.39 6.80
N ILE A 304 6.67 -19.10 7.08
CA ILE A 304 6.98 -18.47 8.37
C ILE A 304 5.73 -18.09 9.15
N ASN A 305 4.58 -18.02 8.49
CA ASN A 305 3.28 -17.82 9.12
C ASN A 305 2.19 -18.64 8.40
N ASP A 306 1.73 -19.70 9.06
CA ASP A 306 0.75 -20.64 8.49
C ASP A 306 -0.62 -19.98 8.22
N MET A 307 -1.00 -18.98 9.01
CA MET A 307 -2.29 -18.29 8.84
C MET A 307 -2.28 -17.41 7.59
N GLU A 308 -1.30 -16.51 7.49
CA GLU A 308 -1.15 -15.61 6.33
C GLU A 308 -0.96 -16.42 5.03
N TYR A 309 -0.31 -17.58 5.12
CA TYR A 309 -0.20 -18.48 3.96
C TYR A 309 -1.56 -19.06 3.56
N ALA A 310 -2.33 -19.58 4.51
CA ALA A 310 -3.67 -20.11 4.25
C ALA A 310 -4.62 -19.04 3.68
N GLU A 311 -4.50 -17.81 4.18
CA GLU A 311 -5.20 -16.63 3.65
C GLU A 311 -4.75 -16.29 2.23
N THR A 312 -3.45 -16.23 1.96
CA THR A 312 -2.93 -15.99 0.61
C THR A 312 -3.49 -17.01 -0.39
N VAL A 313 -3.52 -18.29 -0.02
CA VAL A 313 -4.12 -19.36 -0.84
C VAL A 313 -5.60 -19.07 -1.06
N ALA A 314 -6.36 -18.77 0.00
CA ALA A 314 -7.78 -18.47 -0.09
C ALA A 314 -8.07 -17.26 -0.99
N PHE A 315 -7.28 -16.19 -0.91
CA PHE A 315 -7.42 -15.01 -1.75
C PHE A 315 -7.05 -15.28 -3.21
N ALA A 316 -5.97 -16.00 -3.48
CA ALA A 316 -5.55 -16.33 -4.84
C ALA A 316 -6.60 -17.19 -5.56
N HIS A 317 -7.09 -18.25 -4.89
CA HIS A 317 -8.16 -19.09 -5.42
C HIS A 317 -9.51 -18.37 -5.46
N GLY A 318 -9.78 -17.48 -4.50
CA GLY A 318 -10.98 -16.65 -4.48
C GLY A 318 -11.05 -15.67 -5.67
N ALA A 319 -9.90 -15.12 -6.11
CA ALA A 319 -9.84 -14.30 -7.32
C ALA A 319 -10.23 -15.11 -8.58
N VAL A 320 -9.73 -16.35 -8.69
CA VAL A 320 -10.10 -17.28 -9.77
C VAL A 320 -11.61 -17.57 -9.73
N GLU A 321 -12.15 -17.88 -8.55
CA GLU A 321 -13.58 -18.15 -8.38
C GLU A 321 -14.45 -16.95 -8.82
N ILE A 322 -14.10 -15.73 -8.43
CA ILE A 322 -14.85 -14.52 -8.84
C ILE A 322 -14.81 -14.36 -10.36
N ALA A 323 -13.65 -14.54 -10.99
CA ALA A 323 -13.51 -14.43 -12.44
C ALA A 323 -14.37 -15.47 -13.17
N ASP A 324 -14.42 -16.71 -12.68
CA ASP A 324 -15.19 -17.80 -13.27
C ASP A 324 -16.70 -17.62 -13.07
N GLU A 325 -17.14 -17.24 -11.87
CA GLU A 325 -18.56 -16.96 -11.58
C GLU A 325 -19.11 -15.80 -12.43
N ASN A 326 -18.25 -14.86 -12.83
CA ASN A 326 -18.62 -13.67 -13.59
C ASN A 326 -18.13 -13.69 -15.05
N ALA A 327 -17.76 -14.86 -15.57
CA ALA A 327 -17.11 -14.98 -16.88
C ALA A 327 -17.95 -14.40 -18.03
N GLU A 328 -19.28 -14.55 -18.01
CA GLU A 328 -20.14 -14.02 -19.08
C GLU A 328 -20.08 -12.49 -19.16
N VAL A 329 -20.19 -11.82 -18.01
CA VAL A 329 -20.22 -10.35 -17.94
C VAL A 329 -18.83 -9.75 -18.17
N LEU A 330 -17.78 -10.38 -17.65
CA LEU A 330 -16.40 -9.90 -17.85
C LEU A 330 -15.92 -10.12 -19.30
N LYS A 331 -16.31 -11.21 -19.96
CA LYS A 331 -16.03 -11.40 -21.40
C LYS A 331 -16.68 -10.33 -22.28
N ALA A 332 -17.84 -9.80 -21.86
CA ALA A 332 -18.52 -8.75 -22.60
C ALA A 332 -17.75 -7.41 -22.57
N LEU A 333 -16.92 -7.19 -21.54
CA LEU A 333 -16.04 -6.02 -21.45
C LEU A 333 -14.80 -6.14 -22.34
N GLY A 334 -14.28 -7.36 -22.52
CA GLY A 334 -13.12 -7.60 -23.35
C GLY A 334 -12.67 -9.07 -23.29
N ALA A 335 -13.07 -9.87 -24.28
CA ALA A 335 -12.79 -11.31 -24.29
C ALA A 335 -11.29 -11.64 -24.21
N SER A 336 -10.44 -10.90 -24.93
CA SER A 336 -8.98 -11.11 -24.93
C SER A 336 -8.36 -10.79 -23.56
N ASP A 337 -8.73 -9.66 -22.96
CA ASP A 337 -8.22 -9.26 -21.64
C ASP A 337 -8.75 -10.20 -20.54
N PHE A 338 -10.00 -10.66 -20.65
CA PHE A 338 -10.56 -11.63 -19.71
C PHE A 338 -9.85 -13.00 -19.78
N GLU A 339 -9.58 -13.53 -20.99
CA GLU A 339 -8.83 -14.78 -21.14
C GLU A 339 -7.41 -14.65 -20.58
N LYS A 340 -6.76 -13.50 -20.81
CA LYS A 340 -5.46 -13.19 -20.21
C LYS A 340 -5.56 -13.15 -18.68
N LEU A 341 -6.56 -12.47 -18.13
CA LEU A 341 -6.78 -12.37 -16.69
C LEU A 341 -6.99 -13.76 -16.06
N GLN A 342 -7.86 -14.59 -16.63
CA GLN A 342 -8.08 -15.96 -16.13
C GLN A 342 -6.78 -16.77 -16.08
N SER A 343 -5.94 -16.65 -17.11
CA SER A 343 -4.63 -17.30 -17.15
C SER A 343 -3.69 -16.76 -16.07
N GLN A 344 -3.66 -15.45 -15.85
CA GLN A 344 -2.82 -14.83 -14.82
C GLN A 344 -3.26 -15.25 -13.42
N LEU A 345 -4.57 -15.21 -13.12
CA LEU A 345 -5.12 -15.61 -11.82
C LEU A 345 -4.84 -17.09 -11.52
N SER A 346 -5.03 -17.96 -12.51
CA SER A 346 -4.73 -19.40 -12.37
C SER A 346 -3.23 -19.65 -12.12
N SER A 347 -2.36 -18.88 -12.77
CA SER A 347 -0.91 -18.94 -12.57
C SER A 347 -0.52 -18.50 -11.16
N ILE A 348 -1.08 -17.39 -10.68
CA ILE A 348 -0.86 -16.88 -9.32
C ILE A 348 -1.29 -17.92 -8.28
N ALA A 349 -2.50 -18.48 -8.39
CA ALA A 349 -2.99 -19.49 -7.46
C ALA A 349 -2.08 -20.73 -7.44
N SER A 350 -1.67 -21.22 -8.61
CA SER A 350 -0.71 -22.31 -8.72
C SER A 350 0.65 -21.96 -8.10
N ASP A 351 1.16 -20.76 -8.31
CA ASP A 351 2.47 -20.35 -7.80
C ASP A 351 2.48 -20.19 -6.27
N VAL A 352 1.39 -19.69 -5.70
CA VAL A 352 1.17 -19.64 -4.24
C VAL A 352 1.12 -21.06 -3.67
N ASP A 353 0.37 -21.97 -4.29
CA ASP A 353 0.29 -23.39 -3.87
C ASP A 353 1.66 -24.09 -3.91
N ASN A 354 2.58 -23.62 -4.76
CA ASN A 354 3.91 -24.20 -4.97
C ASN A 354 5.05 -23.42 -4.30
N PHE A 355 4.74 -22.47 -3.40
CA PHE A 355 5.72 -21.69 -2.63
C PHE A 355 6.73 -20.94 -3.53
N VAL A 356 6.26 -20.47 -4.69
CA VAL A 356 7.11 -19.73 -5.63
C VAL A 356 7.59 -18.43 -4.99
N LYS A 357 8.82 -18.01 -5.34
CA LYS A 357 9.46 -16.80 -4.78
C LYS A 357 8.50 -15.60 -4.74
N ILE A 358 8.49 -14.89 -3.60
CA ILE A 358 7.68 -13.69 -3.35
C ILE A 358 7.70 -12.73 -4.55
N SER A 359 8.90 -12.37 -5.04
CA SER A 359 9.05 -11.43 -6.16
C SER A 359 8.29 -11.84 -7.43
N THR A 360 8.16 -13.14 -7.68
CA THR A 360 7.50 -13.67 -8.87
C THR A 360 5.98 -13.61 -8.72
N VAL A 361 5.46 -13.93 -7.53
CA VAL A 361 4.02 -13.83 -7.23
C VAL A 361 3.57 -12.37 -7.22
N LEU A 362 4.33 -11.48 -6.56
CA LEU A 362 4.03 -10.04 -6.55
C LEU A 362 4.01 -9.44 -7.96
N LYS A 363 5.01 -9.77 -8.78
CA LYS A 363 5.05 -9.31 -10.17
C LYS A 363 3.84 -9.78 -10.97
N GLN A 364 3.44 -11.04 -10.83
CA GLN A 364 2.25 -11.55 -11.51
C GLN A 364 0.98 -10.87 -11.01
N ALA A 365 0.87 -10.61 -9.70
CA ALA A 365 -0.26 -9.89 -9.14
C ALA A 365 -0.34 -8.45 -9.68
N ASP A 366 0.78 -7.76 -9.86
CA ASP A 366 0.83 -6.44 -10.51
C ASP A 366 0.39 -6.52 -11.98
N GLU A 367 0.90 -7.49 -12.74
CA GLU A 367 0.52 -7.72 -14.13
C GLU A 367 -0.97 -8.09 -14.28
N ALA A 368 -1.54 -8.84 -13.34
CA ALA A 368 -2.96 -9.18 -13.29
C ALA A 368 -3.82 -7.97 -12.93
N THR A 369 -3.36 -7.16 -11.98
CA THR A 369 -4.01 -5.89 -11.58
C THR A 369 -4.12 -4.95 -12.78
N LEU A 370 -3.07 -4.83 -13.61
CA LEU A 370 -3.14 -4.05 -14.84
C LEU A 370 -4.20 -4.57 -15.83
N THR A 371 -4.32 -5.91 -15.97
CA THR A 371 -5.37 -6.50 -16.82
C THR A 371 -6.78 -6.26 -16.26
N VAL A 372 -6.97 -6.33 -14.93
CA VAL A 372 -8.23 -5.94 -14.27
C VAL A 372 -8.58 -4.50 -14.60
N LYS A 373 -7.60 -3.59 -14.49
CA LYS A 373 -7.78 -2.16 -14.81
C LYS A 373 -8.18 -1.94 -16.28
N ASN A 374 -7.59 -2.69 -17.22
CA ASN A 374 -8.01 -2.62 -18.64
C ASN A 374 -9.47 -3.03 -18.84
N LEU A 375 -9.94 -4.06 -18.14
CA LEU A 375 -11.35 -4.45 -18.18
C LEU A 375 -12.26 -3.40 -17.53
N GLN A 376 -11.81 -2.77 -16.43
CA GLN A 376 -12.54 -1.68 -15.77
C GLN A 376 -12.73 -0.48 -16.69
N ALA A 377 -11.72 -0.12 -17.50
CA ALA A 377 -11.84 0.97 -18.48
C ALA A 377 -12.97 0.71 -19.50
N ASN A 378 -13.22 -0.56 -19.85
CA ASN A 378 -14.30 -0.94 -20.76
C ASN A 378 -15.69 -1.01 -20.07
N ALA A 379 -15.76 -0.95 -18.74
CA ALA A 379 -17.00 -1.00 -17.97
C ALA A 379 -17.71 0.37 -17.83
N GLY A 380 -17.13 1.44 -18.36
CA GLY A 380 -17.66 2.81 -18.30
C GLY A 380 -17.47 3.50 -16.94
N GLU A 381 -17.98 4.74 -16.80
CA GLU A 381 -17.76 5.61 -15.62
C GLU A 381 -18.10 4.94 -14.27
N GLY A 382 -19.09 4.04 -14.23
CA GLY A 382 -19.48 3.32 -13.01
C GLY A 382 -18.56 2.15 -12.64
N GLY A 383 -17.86 1.55 -13.61
CA GLY A 383 -16.99 0.40 -13.38
C GLY A 383 -15.53 0.74 -13.11
N ALA A 384 -15.10 1.96 -13.46
CA ALA A 384 -13.71 2.41 -13.35
C ALA A 384 -13.33 3.03 -11.99
N ASN A 385 -14.29 3.21 -11.06
CA ASN A 385 -14.07 3.92 -9.78
C ASN A 385 -13.28 5.24 -9.94
N LEU A 386 -13.69 6.08 -10.90
CA LEU A 386 -12.95 7.32 -11.20
C LEU A 386 -12.80 8.22 -9.98
N GLY A 387 -13.82 8.28 -9.11
CA GLY A 387 -13.77 9.01 -7.85
C GLY A 387 -12.67 8.52 -6.91
N GLY A 388 -12.53 7.20 -6.74
CA GLY A 388 -11.51 6.60 -5.88
C GLY A 388 -10.08 6.94 -6.31
N TYR A 389 -9.81 7.07 -7.62
CA TYR A 389 -8.49 7.51 -8.09
C TYR A 389 -8.19 8.96 -7.69
N PHE A 390 -9.14 9.89 -7.80
CA PHE A 390 -8.95 11.28 -7.35
C PHE A 390 -8.66 11.36 -5.85
N GLU A 391 -9.40 10.60 -5.04
CA GLU A 391 -9.22 10.55 -3.59
C GLU A 391 -7.86 9.96 -3.20
N THR A 392 -7.45 8.87 -3.88
CA THR A 392 -6.15 8.23 -3.65
C THR A 392 -4.99 9.17 -4.02
N ILE A 393 -5.11 9.91 -5.12
CA ILE A 393 -4.09 10.90 -5.53
C ILE A 393 -3.96 12.02 -4.49
N ASP A 394 -5.08 12.60 -4.02
CA ASP A 394 -5.04 13.67 -3.00
C ASP A 394 -4.37 13.17 -1.71
N ARG A 395 -4.74 11.97 -1.24
CA ARG A 395 -4.10 11.31 -0.08
C ARG A 395 -2.60 11.12 -0.28
N LEU A 396 -2.18 10.59 -1.43
CA LEU A 396 -0.76 10.34 -1.74
C LEU A 396 0.05 11.64 -1.81
N LEU A 397 -0.50 12.69 -2.41
CA LEU A 397 0.16 13.99 -2.52
C LEU A 397 0.27 14.68 -1.14
N ILE A 398 -0.76 14.60 -0.30
CA ILE A 398 -0.70 15.09 1.10
C ILE A 398 0.35 14.31 1.91
N THR A 399 0.41 12.99 1.71
CA THR A 399 1.40 12.12 2.37
C THR A 399 2.82 12.45 1.89
N ALA A 400 3.01 12.69 0.58
CA ALA A 400 4.29 13.12 0.02
C ALA A 400 4.73 14.47 0.59
N GLN A 401 3.79 15.40 0.78
CA GLN A 401 4.06 16.68 1.45
C GLN A 401 4.57 16.46 2.88
N ALA A 402 3.97 15.54 3.64
CA ALA A 402 4.41 15.23 5.00
C ALA A 402 5.79 14.54 5.02
N ALA A 403 6.04 13.58 4.14
CA ALA A 403 7.34 12.94 3.97
C ALA A 403 8.44 13.97 3.65
N TYR A 404 8.16 14.88 2.70
CA TYR A 404 9.09 15.94 2.34
C TYR A 404 9.33 16.93 3.49
N ALA A 405 8.31 17.25 4.29
CA ALA A 405 8.45 18.09 5.49
C ALA A 405 9.41 17.47 6.53
N ASN A 406 9.42 16.15 6.63
CA ASN A 406 10.32 15.40 7.52
C ASN A 406 11.73 15.21 6.93
N GLY A 407 11.98 15.68 5.70
CA GLY A 407 13.26 15.53 5.01
C GLY A 407 13.42 14.19 4.28
N ASP A 408 12.35 13.40 4.15
CA ASP A 408 12.34 12.14 3.41
C ASP A 408 11.93 12.37 1.95
N ALA A 409 12.89 12.85 1.16
CA ALA A 409 12.68 13.14 -0.26
C ALA A 409 12.49 11.87 -1.10
N ASP A 410 13.05 10.74 -0.68
CA ASP A 410 12.94 9.47 -1.39
C ASP A 410 11.49 8.95 -1.28
N LEU A 411 10.93 8.91 -0.05
CA LEU A 411 9.54 8.53 0.16
C LEU A 411 8.57 9.51 -0.51
N ALA A 412 8.84 10.83 -0.43
CA ALA A 412 8.00 11.82 -1.10
C ALA A 412 7.99 11.62 -2.63
N HIS A 413 9.15 11.34 -3.22
CA HIS A 413 9.26 11.08 -4.65
C HIS A 413 8.56 9.77 -5.05
N GLU A 414 8.66 8.71 -4.24
CA GLU A 414 7.94 7.45 -4.43
C GLU A 414 6.41 7.67 -4.41
N LEU A 415 5.89 8.34 -3.39
CA LEU A 415 4.46 8.61 -3.24
C LEU A 415 3.88 9.44 -4.40
N VAL A 416 4.62 10.44 -4.90
CA VAL A 416 4.22 11.18 -6.11
C VAL A 416 4.25 10.29 -7.35
N GLY A 417 5.24 9.39 -7.44
CA GLY A 417 5.30 8.38 -8.50
C GLY A 417 4.08 7.46 -8.49
N THR A 418 3.69 6.92 -7.33
CA THR A 418 2.47 6.13 -7.14
C THR A 418 1.21 6.93 -7.46
N ALA A 419 1.15 8.21 -7.06
CA ALA A 419 0.03 9.08 -7.39
C ALA A 419 -0.12 9.24 -8.92
N TYR A 420 0.98 9.32 -9.66
CA TYR A 420 0.94 9.41 -11.11
C TYR A 420 0.68 8.05 -11.78
N LEU A 421 1.62 7.10 -11.63
CA LEU A 421 1.66 5.85 -12.39
C LEU A 421 0.53 4.90 -12.01
N ASP A 422 0.22 4.78 -10.72
CA ASP A 422 -0.74 3.77 -10.27
C ASP A 422 -2.18 4.31 -10.26
N ASN A 423 -2.36 5.62 -10.40
CA ASN A 423 -3.65 6.31 -10.24
C ASN A 423 -3.95 7.32 -11.35
N TYR A 424 -3.15 8.39 -11.53
CA TYR A 424 -3.48 9.45 -12.49
C TYR A 424 -3.49 9.01 -13.95
N GLU A 425 -2.61 8.07 -14.35
CA GLU A 425 -2.58 7.53 -15.72
C GLU A 425 -3.96 7.01 -16.16
N PHE A 426 -4.74 6.47 -15.21
CA PHE A 426 -6.12 5.97 -15.45
C PHE A 426 -7.15 7.09 -15.63
N LEU A 427 -6.83 8.29 -15.16
CA LEU A 427 -7.66 9.48 -15.34
C LEU A 427 -7.32 10.23 -16.63
N GLU A 428 -6.18 9.98 -17.27
CA GLU A 428 -5.76 10.71 -18.47
C GLU A 428 -6.78 10.61 -19.62
N ALA A 429 -7.26 9.40 -19.94
CA ALA A 429 -8.25 9.25 -21.00
C ALA A 429 -9.58 9.93 -20.64
N PRO A 430 -10.22 9.66 -19.48
CA PRO A 430 -11.45 10.35 -19.06
C PRO A 430 -11.33 11.88 -19.00
N ILE A 431 -10.25 12.41 -18.42
CA ILE A 431 -10.03 13.86 -18.38
C ILE A 431 -9.78 14.39 -19.80
N GLY A 432 -9.02 13.65 -20.61
CA GLY A 432 -8.67 14.03 -21.98
C GLY A 432 -9.87 14.16 -22.92
N GLU A 433 -10.93 13.39 -22.69
CA GLU A 433 -12.20 13.47 -23.43
C GLU A 433 -12.95 14.79 -23.15
N VAL A 434 -12.88 15.31 -21.93
CA VAL A 434 -13.58 16.54 -21.52
C VAL A 434 -12.71 17.80 -21.62
N ASP A 435 -11.43 17.71 -21.25
CA ASP A 435 -10.44 18.79 -21.30
C ASP A 435 -9.01 18.24 -21.46
N ASN A 436 -8.60 18.04 -22.72
CA ASN A 436 -7.24 17.58 -23.05
C ASN A 436 -6.12 18.51 -22.56
N LYS A 437 -6.38 19.82 -22.42
CA LYS A 437 -5.36 20.76 -21.96
C LYS A 437 -5.14 20.62 -20.46
N LEU A 438 -6.23 20.53 -19.70
CA LEU A 438 -6.18 20.30 -18.26
C LEU A 438 -5.49 18.97 -17.96
N MET A 439 -5.86 17.91 -18.68
CA MET A 439 -5.20 16.59 -18.58
C MET A 439 -3.67 16.70 -18.72
N LYS A 440 -3.18 17.30 -19.81
CA LYS A 440 -1.73 17.44 -20.04
C LYS A 440 -1.04 18.31 -18.99
N THR A 441 -1.74 19.32 -18.47
CA THR A 441 -1.19 20.19 -17.43
C THR A 441 -0.94 19.39 -16.15
N ILE A 442 -1.92 18.60 -15.71
CA ILE A 442 -1.77 17.75 -14.52
C ILE A 442 -0.74 16.63 -14.77
N GLU A 443 -0.72 16.04 -15.97
CA GLU A 443 0.27 15.03 -16.40
C GLU A 443 1.70 15.58 -16.26
N ASP A 444 2.00 16.73 -16.86
CA ASP A 444 3.32 17.36 -16.80
C ASP A 444 3.69 17.74 -15.35
N ASP A 445 2.72 18.26 -14.58
CA ASP A 445 2.94 18.68 -13.20
C ASP A 445 3.25 17.49 -12.27
N MET A 446 2.51 16.39 -12.38
CA MET A 446 2.71 15.20 -11.55
C MET A 446 3.89 14.34 -12.01
N ARG A 447 4.01 14.07 -13.31
CA ARG A 447 5.04 13.16 -13.85
C ARG A 447 6.44 13.75 -13.78
N GLU A 448 6.56 15.05 -14.04
CA GLU A 448 7.84 15.71 -14.25
C GLU A 448 8.08 16.81 -13.22
N ASN A 449 7.25 17.86 -13.16
CA ASN A 449 7.58 19.07 -12.41
C ASN A 449 7.70 18.81 -10.91
N LEU A 450 6.69 18.22 -10.28
CA LEU A 450 6.70 17.92 -8.85
C LEU A 450 7.85 16.99 -8.47
N ARG A 451 8.08 15.94 -9.26
CA ARG A 451 9.16 14.97 -9.03
C ARG A 451 10.53 15.60 -9.18
N ASN A 452 10.71 16.47 -10.17
CA ASN A 452 11.95 17.24 -10.35
C ASN A 452 12.15 18.24 -9.20
N MET A 453 11.09 18.88 -8.69
CA MET A 453 11.17 19.78 -7.53
C MET A 453 11.66 19.04 -6.29
N ILE A 454 11.12 17.85 -6.01
CA ILE A 454 11.55 17.00 -4.89
C ILE A 454 13.02 16.56 -5.08
N THR A 455 13.36 16.03 -6.26
CA THR A 455 14.72 15.52 -6.56
C THR A 455 15.79 16.61 -6.55
N SER A 456 15.42 17.83 -6.95
CA SER A 456 16.32 19.00 -6.96
C SER A 456 16.45 19.68 -5.59
N GLY A 457 15.71 19.23 -4.57
CA GLY A 457 15.72 19.83 -3.24
C GLY A 457 15.09 21.22 -3.20
N SER A 458 14.01 21.44 -3.96
CA SER A 458 13.24 22.70 -3.93
C SER A 458 12.71 23.00 -2.52
N SER A 459 12.37 24.25 -2.22
CA SER A 459 11.91 24.58 -0.87
C SER A 459 10.57 23.90 -0.56
N TYR A 460 10.32 23.55 0.71
CA TYR A 460 9.05 22.95 1.14
C TYR A 460 7.84 23.77 0.67
N ASN A 461 7.91 25.11 0.78
CA ASN A 461 6.81 25.99 0.37
C ASN A 461 6.55 25.93 -1.14
N ASP A 462 7.59 25.75 -1.95
CA ASP A 462 7.44 25.61 -3.41
C ASP A 462 6.76 24.27 -3.73
N VAL A 463 7.21 23.18 -3.10
CA VAL A 463 6.63 21.83 -3.25
C VAL A 463 5.17 21.82 -2.78
N GLU A 464 4.88 22.37 -1.60
CA GLU A 464 3.51 22.51 -1.06
C GLU A 464 2.62 23.32 -2.00
N SER A 465 3.11 24.46 -2.51
CA SER A 465 2.34 25.29 -3.45
C SER A 465 2.05 24.55 -4.76
N HIS A 466 2.99 23.75 -5.25
CA HIS A 466 2.82 22.98 -6.47
C HIS A 466 1.82 21.82 -6.29
N ILE A 467 1.88 21.10 -5.17
CA ILE A 467 0.87 20.11 -4.79
C ILE A 467 -0.52 20.73 -4.71
N LEU A 468 -0.65 21.93 -4.11
CA LEU A 468 -1.93 22.64 -4.06
C LEU A 468 -2.46 23.02 -5.45
N MET A 469 -1.58 23.36 -6.40
CA MET A 469 -1.99 23.60 -7.79
C MET A 469 -2.53 22.33 -8.44
N ILE A 470 -1.79 21.22 -8.33
CA ILE A 470 -2.21 19.91 -8.84
C ILE A 470 -3.57 19.52 -8.26
N ASN A 471 -3.78 19.62 -6.94
CA ASN A 471 -5.04 19.25 -6.30
C ASN A 471 -6.22 20.11 -6.76
N ASN A 472 -5.99 21.39 -7.08
CA ASN A 472 -7.04 22.26 -7.62
C ASN A 472 -7.40 21.89 -9.08
N ASP A 473 -6.40 21.53 -9.87
CA ASP A 473 -6.61 21.10 -11.25
C ASP A 473 -7.31 19.73 -11.29
N LEU A 474 -6.93 18.79 -10.41
CA LEU A 474 -7.62 17.51 -10.22
C LEU A 474 -9.09 17.71 -9.82
N LYS A 475 -9.39 18.63 -8.89
CA LYS A 475 -10.79 18.97 -8.53
C LYS A 475 -11.57 19.54 -9.72
N THR A 476 -10.91 20.36 -10.54
CA THR A 476 -11.51 20.90 -11.77
C THR A 476 -11.79 19.79 -12.77
N ALA A 477 -10.86 18.86 -12.94
CA ALA A 477 -10.98 17.72 -13.83
C ALA A 477 -12.11 16.78 -13.39
N GLN A 478 -12.17 16.45 -12.09
CA GLN A 478 -13.24 15.63 -11.51
C GLN A 478 -14.63 16.26 -11.74
N ALA A 479 -14.76 17.58 -11.53
CA ALA A 479 -16.01 18.30 -11.78
C ALA A 479 -16.39 18.31 -13.28
N ALA A 480 -15.41 18.44 -14.17
CA ALA A 480 -15.62 18.42 -15.61
C ALA A 480 -16.18 17.07 -16.09
N ILE A 481 -15.56 15.97 -15.64
CA ILE A 481 -16.03 14.60 -15.92
C ILE A 481 -17.47 14.42 -15.42
N ALA A 482 -17.75 14.76 -14.15
CA ALA A 482 -19.08 14.60 -13.56
C ALA A 482 -20.18 15.42 -14.26
N SER A 483 -19.83 16.52 -14.92
CA SER A 483 -20.77 17.38 -15.65
C SER A 483 -21.05 16.94 -17.09
N GLY A 484 -20.31 15.95 -17.61
CA GLY A 484 -20.28 15.57 -19.02
C GLY A 484 -19.65 16.67 -19.90
N PRO A 485 -19.42 16.42 -21.20
CA PRO A 485 -18.84 17.42 -22.08
C PRO A 485 -19.71 18.67 -22.11
N ALA A 486 -19.10 19.81 -21.77
CA ALA A 486 -19.78 21.10 -21.83
C ALA A 486 -20.46 21.25 -23.20
N PRO A 487 -21.72 21.73 -23.29
CA PRO A 487 -22.31 22.07 -24.55
C PRO A 487 -21.36 23.05 -25.23
N LYS A 488 -20.83 22.65 -26.40
CA LYS A 488 -20.00 23.50 -27.25
C LYS A 488 -20.66 24.87 -27.27
N ALA A 489 -20.07 25.85 -26.59
CA ALA A 489 -20.57 27.20 -26.60
C ALA A 489 -20.71 27.58 -28.07
N ALA A 490 -21.94 27.86 -28.50
CA ALA A 490 -22.23 28.27 -29.85
C ALA A 490 -21.46 29.56 -30.10
N ALA A 491 -20.26 29.42 -30.69
CA ALA A 491 -19.51 30.52 -31.24
C ALA A 491 -20.44 31.17 -32.26
N ALA A 492 -20.85 32.40 -31.96
CA ALA A 492 -21.64 33.23 -32.84
C ALA A 492 -20.99 33.23 -34.22
N ALA A 493 -21.75 32.74 -35.21
CA ALA A 493 -21.34 32.69 -36.60
C ALA A 493 -20.99 34.10 -37.12
N PRO A 494 -19.83 34.30 -37.77
CA PRO A 494 -19.72 35.32 -38.78
C PRO A 494 -20.37 34.82 -40.09
N ALA A 495 -21.07 35.75 -40.76
CA ALA A 495 -21.77 35.57 -42.03
C ALA A 495 -20.81 35.12 -43.18
N PRO A 496 -21.36 34.55 -44.28
CA PRO A 496 -20.58 33.74 -45.22
C PRO A 496 -19.89 34.58 -46.30
N THR A 497 -18.70 34.13 -46.72
CA THR A 497 -18.10 34.50 -48.02
C THR A 497 -17.96 33.24 -48.87
N PRO A 498 -18.18 33.33 -50.20
CA PRO A 498 -18.37 32.17 -51.05
C PRO A 498 -17.06 31.48 -51.44
N ALA A 499 -17.14 30.16 -51.56
CA ALA A 499 -16.08 29.25 -51.97
C ALA A 499 -15.61 29.45 -53.43
N PRO A 500 -14.43 28.90 -53.76
CA PRO A 500 -14.23 28.18 -55.00
C PRO A 500 -14.04 26.67 -54.75
N THR A 501 -14.60 25.90 -55.67
CA THR A 501 -14.70 24.43 -55.78
C THR A 501 -13.38 23.78 -56.30
N PRO A 502 -13.27 22.44 -56.49
CA PRO A 502 -12.18 21.64 -55.93
C PRO A 502 -11.26 20.98 -56.99
N ALA A 503 -10.13 20.41 -56.54
CA ALA A 503 -9.30 19.47 -57.30
C ALA A 503 -8.53 18.54 -56.33
N PRO A 504 -8.10 17.34 -56.74
CA PRO A 504 -8.46 16.09 -56.08
C PRO A 504 -7.41 15.50 -55.14
N ALA A 505 -7.88 14.62 -54.25
CA ALA A 505 -7.09 13.82 -53.31
C ALA A 505 -6.21 12.75 -53.99
N PRO A 506 -5.05 12.40 -53.39
CA PRO A 506 -4.52 11.06 -53.44
C PRO A 506 -4.78 10.30 -52.13
N ALA A 507 -4.74 8.98 -52.29
CA ALA A 507 -5.26 7.95 -51.40
C ALA A 507 -4.52 7.76 -50.08
N ALA A 508 -5.23 7.08 -49.17
CA ALA A 508 -4.78 6.54 -47.91
C ALA A 508 -3.47 5.75 -48.00
N GLN A 509 -2.60 5.95 -47.01
CA GLN A 509 -1.55 5.00 -46.65
C GLN A 509 -1.75 4.59 -45.19
N GLU A 510 -1.74 3.28 -44.99
CA GLU A 510 -1.84 2.55 -43.74
C GLU A 510 -0.72 2.98 -42.77
N THR A 511 -1.08 3.31 -41.53
CA THR A 511 -0.13 3.53 -40.45
C THR A 511 0.25 2.17 -39.87
N GLN A 512 1.49 1.74 -40.13
CA GLN A 512 2.10 0.58 -39.48
C GLN A 512 2.24 0.83 -37.96
N GLN A 513 1.76 -0.12 -37.17
CA GLN A 513 2.11 -0.28 -35.76
C GLN A 513 3.63 -0.39 -35.62
N ILE A 514 4.21 0.47 -34.78
CA ILE A 514 5.56 0.29 -34.26
C ILE A 514 5.41 -0.47 -32.94
N SER A 515 5.79 -1.74 -32.94
CA SER A 515 6.05 -2.52 -31.72
C SER A 515 7.33 -1.99 -31.07
N LEU A 516 7.23 -1.46 -29.85
CA LEU A 516 8.39 -1.17 -29.00
C LEU A 516 8.96 -2.52 -28.53
N GLU A 517 10.16 -2.89 -29.01
CA GLU A 517 10.89 -4.04 -28.47
C GLU A 517 11.51 -3.69 -27.10
N GLU A 518 11.40 -4.63 -26.16
CA GLU A 518 11.96 -4.61 -24.80
C GLU A 518 13.48 -4.34 -24.80
N GLY A 519 13.90 -3.16 -24.33
CA GLY A 519 15.30 -2.88 -24.05
C GLY A 519 15.76 -3.56 -22.75
N GLY A 520 16.68 -4.53 -22.83
CA GLY A 520 17.18 -5.26 -21.65
C GLY A 520 17.76 -4.34 -20.55
N GLY A 521 17.49 -4.67 -19.28
CA GLY A 521 17.84 -3.85 -18.11
C GLY A 521 19.25 -4.06 -17.51
N CYS A 522 19.78 -3.03 -16.84
CA CYS A 522 21.06 -3.08 -16.13
C CYS A 522 20.96 -3.82 -14.78
N LEU A 523 20.72 -5.14 -14.80
CA LEU A 523 20.46 -5.98 -13.61
C LEU A 523 21.46 -5.86 -12.45
N ILE A 524 22.77 -5.92 -12.71
CA ILE A 524 23.81 -5.82 -11.66
C ILE A 524 23.78 -4.41 -11.04
N ALA A 525 23.76 -3.37 -11.86
CA ALA A 525 23.71 -1.99 -11.36
C ALA A 525 22.38 -1.72 -10.61
N THR A 526 21.28 -2.30 -11.07
CA THR A 526 19.96 -2.21 -10.41
C THR A 526 20.00 -2.86 -9.03
N ALA A 527 20.57 -4.06 -8.90
CA ALA A 527 20.71 -4.75 -7.62
C ALA A 527 21.68 -4.01 -6.69
N ALA A 528 22.80 -3.50 -7.23
CA ALA A 528 23.77 -2.71 -6.50
C ALA A 528 23.15 -1.43 -5.95
N PHE A 529 22.53 -0.61 -6.80
CA PHE A 529 22.03 0.72 -6.43
C PHE A 529 20.56 0.74 -5.96
N GLY A 530 19.90 -0.40 -5.95
CA GLY A 530 18.61 -0.62 -5.29
C GLY A 530 17.37 -0.33 -6.13
N SER A 531 17.51 0.29 -7.30
CA SER A 531 16.39 0.57 -8.19
C SER A 531 16.85 0.69 -9.65
N GLU A 532 15.97 0.33 -10.59
CA GLU A 532 16.17 0.60 -12.01
C GLU A 532 16.21 2.11 -12.29
N MET A 533 15.63 2.92 -11.39
CA MET A 533 15.58 4.38 -11.43
C MET A 533 16.70 5.03 -10.61
N ALA A 534 17.64 4.26 -10.04
CA ALA A 534 18.76 4.85 -9.32
C ALA A 534 19.60 5.74 -10.28
N PRO A 535 20.11 6.91 -9.84
CA PRO A 535 20.82 7.84 -10.71
C PRO A 535 21.99 7.22 -11.49
N GLN A 536 22.71 6.28 -10.86
CA GLN A 536 23.81 5.55 -11.48
C GLN A 536 23.33 4.58 -12.57
N VAL A 537 22.14 4.01 -12.41
CA VAL A 537 21.52 3.07 -13.36
C VAL A 537 20.93 3.83 -14.54
N GLN A 538 20.27 4.96 -14.28
CA GLN A 538 19.77 5.87 -15.31
C GLN A 538 20.92 6.48 -16.12
N PHE A 539 22.00 6.89 -15.46
CA PHE A 539 23.22 7.35 -16.14
C PHE A 539 23.79 6.31 -17.12
N LEU A 540 23.82 5.02 -16.74
CA LEU A 540 24.26 3.95 -17.63
C LEU A 540 23.30 3.75 -18.82
N ARG A 541 21.98 3.89 -18.61
CA ARG A 541 20.96 3.80 -19.66
C ARG A 541 21.07 4.96 -20.63
N GLU A 542 21.20 6.18 -20.13
CA GLU A 542 21.37 7.38 -20.95
C GLU A 542 22.63 7.31 -21.81
N ILE A 543 23.77 6.91 -21.25
CA ILE A 543 25.01 6.73 -22.05
C ILE A 543 24.82 5.63 -23.10
N ARG A 544 24.16 4.52 -22.74
CA ARG A 544 23.88 3.43 -23.70
C ARG A 544 23.00 3.93 -24.84
N ASP A 545 21.86 4.52 -24.52
CA ASP A 545 20.79 4.81 -25.46
C ASP A 545 21.08 6.09 -26.27
N ASN A 546 21.61 7.12 -25.63
CA ASN A 546 21.81 8.44 -26.24
C ASN A 546 23.24 8.68 -26.74
N THR A 547 24.21 7.81 -26.43
CA THR A 547 25.60 7.96 -26.90
C THR A 547 26.07 6.73 -27.67
N VAL A 548 26.02 5.54 -27.06
CA VAL A 548 26.60 4.33 -27.65
C VAL A 548 25.73 3.78 -28.79
N MET A 549 24.41 3.73 -28.61
CA MET A 549 23.45 3.20 -29.60
C MET A 549 23.27 4.10 -30.84
N ASN A 550 23.71 5.35 -30.78
CA ASN A 550 23.62 6.28 -31.91
C ASN A 550 24.63 6.02 -33.02
N THR A 551 25.53 5.04 -32.85
CA THR A 551 26.51 4.62 -33.86
C THR A 551 26.40 3.12 -34.15
N GLN A 552 26.79 2.73 -35.36
CA GLN A 552 26.84 1.35 -35.81
C GLN A 552 27.89 0.54 -35.03
N SER A 553 29.05 1.14 -34.77
CA SER A 553 30.10 0.52 -33.96
C SER A 553 29.67 0.30 -32.50
N GLY A 554 28.99 1.26 -31.88
CA GLY A 554 28.46 1.12 -30.52
C GLY A 554 27.30 0.13 -30.41
N THR A 555 26.40 0.10 -31.40
CA THR A 555 25.33 -0.90 -31.49
C THR A 555 25.89 -2.33 -31.62
N ALA A 556 26.91 -2.52 -32.46
CA ALA A 556 27.59 -3.82 -32.61
C ALA A 556 28.31 -4.26 -31.32
N PHE A 557 28.97 -3.32 -30.64
CA PHE A 557 29.61 -3.57 -29.34
C PHE A 557 28.58 -4.00 -28.29
N MET A 558 27.50 -3.25 -28.12
CA MET A 558 26.46 -3.54 -27.14
C MET A 558 25.70 -4.83 -27.43
N THR A 559 25.53 -5.19 -28.70
CA THR A 559 24.98 -6.50 -29.08
C THR A 559 25.85 -7.64 -28.55
N GLY A 560 27.18 -7.56 -28.75
CA GLY A 560 28.13 -8.55 -28.22
C GLY A 560 28.24 -8.51 -26.69
N PHE A 561 28.25 -7.31 -26.10
CA PHE A 561 28.27 -7.12 -24.66
C PHE A 561 27.03 -7.72 -23.99
N ASN A 562 25.82 -7.47 -24.52
CA ASN A 562 24.56 -7.97 -23.97
C ASN A 562 24.54 -9.49 -23.92
N GLN A 563 25.02 -10.19 -24.95
CA GLN A 563 25.09 -11.65 -24.96
C GLN A 563 25.92 -12.20 -23.78
N VAL A 564 27.05 -11.55 -23.48
CA VAL A 564 27.90 -11.97 -22.37
C VAL A 564 27.30 -11.50 -21.04
N TYR A 565 26.88 -10.25 -20.94
CA TYR A 565 26.34 -9.63 -19.74
C TYR A 565 25.10 -10.37 -19.21
N TYR A 566 24.12 -10.68 -20.06
CA TYR A 566 22.91 -11.40 -19.63
C TYR A 566 23.14 -12.88 -19.35
N SER A 567 24.28 -13.46 -19.73
CA SER A 567 24.61 -14.85 -19.40
C SER A 567 24.96 -15.06 -17.92
N PHE A 568 25.34 -14.01 -17.19
CA PHE A 568 25.74 -14.10 -15.77
C PHE A 568 25.11 -13.03 -14.87
N SER A 569 24.63 -11.90 -15.42
CA SER A 569 24.11 -10.80 -14.61
C SER A 569 22.91 -11.13 -13.71
N PRO A 570 21.96 -12.03 -14.07
CA PRO A 570 20.90 -12.41 -13.15
C PRO A 570 21.44 -13.09 -11.88
N ALA A 571 22.40 -14.01 -12.03
CA ALA A 571 22.99 -14.72 -10.89
C ALA A 571 23.78 -13.78 -9.96
N VAL A 572 24.48 -12.79 -10.53
CA VAL A 572 25.19 -11.78 -9.74
C VAL A 572 24.20 -10.85 -9.03
N ALA A 573 23.15 -10.40 -9.72
CA ALA A 573 22.11 -9.55 -9.13
C ALA A 573 21.36 -10.26 -7.98
N ASP A 574 21.10 -11.55 -8.11
CA ASP A 574 20.50 -12.36 -7.03
C ASP A 574 21.45 -12.47 -5.82
N LEU A 575 22.75 -12.71 -6.05
CA LEU A 575 23.76 -12.73 -4.98
C LEU A 575 23.86 -11.38 -4.24
N GLU A 576 23.67 -10.25 -4.93
CA GLU A 576 23.63 -8.92 -4.32
C GLU A 576 22.40 -8.72 -3.44
N ARG A 577 21.24 -9.28 -3.80
CA ARG A 577 20.02 -9.20 -2.98
C ARG A 577 20.13 -10.05 -1.72
N GLU A 578 20.78 -11.20 -1.80
CA GLU A 578 20.96 -12.12 -0.67
C GLU A 578 22.06 -11.67 0.31
N ASN A 579 23.04 -10.89 -0.14
CA ASN A 579 24.21 -10.52 0.65
C ASN A 579 24.52 -9.01 0.61
N PRO A 580 24.14 -8.25 1.64
CA PRO A 580 24.40 -6.81 1.73
C PRO A 580 25.89 -6.43 1.63
N VAL A 581 26.81 -7.29 2.12
CA VAL A 581 28.25 -7.03 2.02
C VAL A 581 28.75 -7.21 0.59
N PHE A 582 28.21 -8.19 -0.14
CA PHE A 582 28.52 -8.39 -1.55
C PHE A 582 27.98 -7.25 -2.40
N LYS A 583 26.75 -6.78 -2.14
CA LYS A 583 26.16 -5.58 -2.76
C LYS A 583 27.05 -4.35 -2.61
N GLU A 584 27.54 -4.06 -1.40
CA GLU A 584 28.46 -2.93 -1.18
C GLU A 584 29.80 -3.11 -1.90
N ALA A 585 30.32 -4.34 -1.97
CA ALA A 585 31.53 -4.63 -2.75
C ALA A 585 31.31 -4.40 -4.26
N VAL A 586 30.14 -4.76 -4.80
CA VAL A 586 29.76 -4.50 -6.19
C VAL A 586 29.62 -3.01 -6.44
N LYS A 587 28.96 -2.23 -5.57
CA LYS A 587 28.89 -0.76 -5.68
C LYS A 587 30.27 -0.10 -5.76
N VAL A 588 31.18 -0.48 -4.85
CA VAL A 588 32.56 0.02 -4.87
C VAL A 588 33.28 -0.38 -6.15
N THR A 589 33.04 -1.60 -6.62
CA THR A 589 33.63 -2.10 -7.87
C THR A 589 33.09 -1.37 -9.10
N LEU A 590 31.82 -0.95 -9.13
CA LEU A 590 31.22 -0.22 -10.26
C LEU A 590 31.62 1.27 -10.32
N THR A 591 32.04 1.84 -9.19
CA THR A 591 32.29 3.30 -9.06
C THR A 591 33.38 3.83 -10.03
N PRO A 592 34.54 3.17 -10.22
CA PRO A 592 35.55 3.62 -11.19
C PRO A 592 35.02 3.64 -12.63
N MET A 593 34.25 2.62 -13.02
CA MET A 593 33.61 2.54 -14.33
C MET A 593 32.63 3.69 -14.53
N LEU A 594 31.70 3.90 -13.59
CA LEU A 594 30.75 5.02 -13.63
C LEU A 594 31.47 6.35 -13.77
N THR A 595 32.54 6.56 -12.98
CA THR A 595 33.33 7.78 -13.03
C THR A 595 33.99 7.97 -14.40
N SER A 596 34.60 6.93 -14.97
CA SER A 596 35.21 7.03 -16.30
C SER A 596 34.22 7.29 -17.41
N LEU A 597 33.01 6.74 -17.32
CA LEU A 597 31.95 6.94 -18.32
C LEU A 597 31.43 8.37 -18.30
N THR A 598 31.52 9.10 -17.18
CA THR A 598 31.15 10.54 -17.15
C THR A 598 32.00 11.39 -18.10
N LEU A 599 33.19 10.91 -18.51
CA LEU A 599 34.01 11.61 -19.49
C LEU A 599 33.33 11.70 -20.87
N LEU A 600 32.41 10.78 -21.19
CA LEU A 600 31.63 10.83 -22.43
C LEU A 600 30.63 12.00 -22.45
N ASN A 601 30.23 12.54 -21.30
CA ASN A 601 29.37 13.72 -21.24
C ASN A 601 30.11 15.03 -21.58
N TYR A 602 31.45 14.99 -21.66
CA TYR A 602 32.28 16.18 -21.93
C TYR A 602 32.92 16.16 -23.32
N VAL A 603 32.60 15.17 -24.15
CA VAL A 603 33.10 15.04 -25.52
C VAL A 603 31.92 14.83 -26.47
N GLU A 604 31.91 15.55 -27.58
CA GLU A 604 30.90 15.36 -28.63
C GLU A 604 31.28 14.08 -29.42
N VAL A 605 30.38 13.11 -29.47
CA VAL A 605 30.58 11.83 -30.18
C VAL A 605 29.58 11.77 -31.32
N ASP A 606 29.90 12.46 -32.41
CA ASP A 606 28.98 12.62 -33.55
C ASP A 606 29.35 11.70 -34.74
N THR A 607 30.49 11.00 -34.65
CA THR A 607 31.02 10.16 -35.73
C THR A 607 31.48 8.77 -35.27
N GLU A 608 31.49 7.80 -36.20
CA GLU A 608 31.95 6.43 -35.96
C GLU A 608 33.42 6.36 -35.52
N GLU A 609 34.29 7.22 -36.06
CA GLU A 609 35.72 7.22 -35.74
C GLU A 609 35.97 7.75 -34.32
N GLU A 610 35.18 8.73 -33.89
CA GLU A 610 35.21 9.28 -32.52
C GLU A 610 34.64 8.28 -31.51
N MET A 611 33.52 7.61 -31.80
CA MET A 611 32.97 6.58 -30.90
C MET A 611 33.94 5.41 -30.71
N LEU A 612 34.59 4.95 -31.79
CA LEU A 612 35.63 3.92 -31.71
C LEU A 612 36.85 4.42 -30.91
N GLY A 613 37.31 5.64 -31.16
CA GLY A 613 38.46 6.23 -30.47
C GLY A 613 38.24 6.41 -28.96
N TYR A 614 37.12 7.04 -28.57
CA TYR A 614 36.75 7.25 -27.17
C TYR A 614 36.37 5.93 -26.48
N GLY A 615 35.62 5.05 -27.15
CA GLY A 615 35.27 3.72 -26.64
C GLY A 615 36.50 2.87 -26.31
N ILE A 616 37.47 2.77 -27.23
CA ILE A 616 38.73 2.04 -27.00
C ILE A 616 39.52 2.68 -25.86
N SER A 617 39.59 4.01 -25.82
CA SER A 617 40.30 4.75 -24.76
C SER A 617 39.70 4.50 -23.38
N LEU A 618 38.37 4.47 -23.26
CA LEU A 618 37.67 4.18 -22.00
C LEU A 618 37.81 2.73 -21.55
N ILE A 619 37.80 1.78 -22.48
CA ILE A 619 38.08 0.37 -22.18
C ILE A 619 39.51 0.24 -21.64
N LEU A 620 40.50 0.86 -22.29
CA LEU A 620 41.90 0.85 -21.83
C LEU A 620 42.06 1.54 -20.46
N LEU A 621 41.35 2.64 -20.23
CA LEU A 621 41.33 3.35 -18.96
C LEU A 621 40.77 2.46 -17.83
N ASN A 622 39.63 1.80 -18.06
CA ASN A 622 39.05 0.86 -17.11
C ASN A 622 39.97 -0.33 -16.84
N ILE A 623 40.58 -0.93 -17.87
CA ILE A 623 41.57 -2.00 -17.69
C ILE A 623 42.76 -1.51 -16.83
N GLY A 624 43.22 -0.28 -17.07
CA GLY A 624 44.26 0.35 -16.27
C GLY A 624 43.87 0.49 -14.78
N MET A 625 42.64 0.95 -14.51
CA MET A 625 42.13 1.13 -13.15
C MET A 625 41.89 -0.19 -12.41
N TYR A 626 41.32 -1.20 -13.08
CA TYR A 626 40.96 -2.47 -12.43
C TYR A 626 42.13 -3.44 -12.29
N PHE A 627 43.14 -3.38 -13.16
CA PHE A 627 44.24 -4.36 -13.17
C PHE A 627 45.62 -3.75 -12.91
N VAL A 628 45.97 -2.64 -13.56
CA VAL A 628 47.32 -2.07 -13.49
C VAL A 628 47.55 -1.32 -12.18
N ALA A 629 46.61 -0.49 -11.74
CA ALA A 629 46.74 0.27 -10.49
C ALA A 629 46.80 -0.64 -9.24
N PRO A 630 45.93 -1.66 -9.08
CA PRO A 630 46.05 -2.62 -7.98
C PRO A 630 47.35 -3.43 -8.05
N ALA A 631 47.79 -3.89 -9.22
CA ALA A 631 49.05 -4.63 -9.37
C ALA A 631 50.27 -3.76 -8.99
N ALA A 632 50.30 -2.50 -9.41
CA ALA A 632 51.35 -1.55 -9.04
C ALA A 632 51.36 -1.26 -7.53
N ALA A 633 50.17 -1.11 -6.92
CA ALA A 633 50.02 -0.94 -5.48
C ALA A 633 50.55 -2.17 -4.72
N ILE A 634 50.19 -3.39 -5.16
CA ILE A 634 50.68 -4.64 -4.57
C ILE A 634 52.21 -4.75 -4.70
N VAL A 635 52.79 -4.40 -5.85
CA VAL A 635 54.26 -4.41 -6.06
C VAL A 635 54.96 -3.36 -5.20
N ALA A 636 54.38 -2.16 -5.04
CA ALA A 636 54.93 -1.10 -4.20
C ALA A 636 54.85 -1.44 -2.70
N ILE A 637 53.74 -2.04 -2.25
CA ILE A 637 53.57 -2.55 -0.89
C ILE A 637 54.56 -3.69 -0.64
N LYS A 638 54.69 -4.63 -1.58
CA LYS A 638 55.65 -5.72 -1.47
C LYS A 638 57.08 -5.21 -1.36
N LYS A 639 57.51 -4.22 -2.15
CA LYS A 639 58.84 -3.57 -2.03
C LYS A 639 59.08 -2.79 -0.74
N ARG A 640 58.02 -2.42 -0.01
CA ARG A 640 58.10 -1.61 1.22
C ARG A 640 58.07 -2.46 2.50
N PHE A 641 57.54 -3.68 2.40
CA PHE A 641 57.36 -4.59 3.55
C PHE A 641 58.06 -5.96 3.38
N PHE A 642 58.53 -6.31 2.18
CA PHE A 642 59.37 -7.47 1.86
C PHE A 642 60.57 -7.01 1.02
#